data_AF-A0A954J559-F1
#
_entry.id   AF-A0A954J559-F1
#
_cell.length_a   1.000
_cell.length_b   1.000
_cell.length_c   1.000
_cell.angle_alpha   90.00
_cell.angle_beta   90.00
_cell.angle_gamma   90.00
#
_symmetry.space_group_name_H-M   'P 1'
#
loop_
_entity.id
_entity.type
_entity.pdbx_description
1 polymer ?
#
loop_
_entity_poly.entity_id
_entity_poly.type
_entity_poly.pdbx_seq_one_letter_code
_entity_poly.pdbx_strand_id
1 'polypeptide(L)'
;MLLHRSLLAVAGLCLGLAAPVLAQVDEPASYLREDRTASPPLMPWQRNLEDALALSRATGKPLLLCVNMDGELASEALAADRYRDPDFVALADGFIPLLASPDRHDALDHTSRGVRIPDSKFGRVTNSEHMEIEPELFERWFDGRRVAPRHVGVSPDGEVLFDLYLLTDLSKIDAALAEFGKFEPVAEAPTIEGAGAEVSAQPEPPPELSEGELLDSPDAAHRDLLEARFVAASTEDRVRLAGAALSPTRTTQHPELLRLALRDPEPVVRAAGITTLAAYPRGAALLHFSLAAQLLGDAPSEERDALLSALQRFATDAPEDVALSAMQHARALRAVGAGSEVVDVEAWLLGSTSGASSEPVADVAWDERLARIEERLAEDPDDPDLNVLFARNGRAYALDLMRTGGDPSFVLEDVRSAADRARNVRPDDGLANGLFAWSSYMLGDFASASEAARRSMRALQAWSSTPLAVDVVDVLADSGARLVYEQLGRREALSENLLADSAAAHEVLIRHPMGTEAQALHAFQLLGAVDLRAAQRRAIELALERWPQSGTMHEWYRWVVLRDEGPDGLLRAYDGRRLAGIDRAQRSSFAGLAKLQAAERRIEERDTQRALEDYRLAFQDLEDAVGASASVGSFARWYQAQARAGRARLFLESGRLDEALAEILLCFTFETPAHDEPDARGVRPRETLRAVRDALLAAGRESDAAALERYVEPPQAADAEPAEQD
;
A
#
# COMPACT_ATOMS: atom_id res chain seq x y z
N MET A 1 18.99 -3.96 -19.34
CA MET A 1 19.41 -4.59 -18.06
C MET A 1 19.55 -3.62 -16.89
N LEU A 2 20.08 -2.39 -17.05
CA LEU A 2 20.17 -1.40 -15.97
C LEU A 2 18.81 -0.84 -15.48
N LEU A 3 17.78 -0.80 -16.33
CA LEU A 3 16.41 -0.41 -15.93
C LEU A 3 15.71 -1.44 -15.03
N HIS A 4 16.07 -2.73 -15.12
CA HIS A 4 15.39 -3.78 -14.34
C HIS A 4 15.83 -3.80 -12.87
N ARG A 5 17.05 -3.35 -12.56
CA ARG A 5 17.55 -3.19 -11.18
C ARG A 5 17.00 -1.94 -10.47
N SER A 6 16.57 -0.92 -11.22
CA SER A 6 16.02 0.31 -10.65
C SER A 6 14.54 0.19 -10.29
N LEU A 7 13.78 -0.66 -11.02
CA LEU A 7 12.40 -1.02 -10.69
C LEU A 7 12.28 -1.78 -9.35
N LEU A 8 13.25 -2.64 -9.04
CA LEU A 8 13.34 -3.31 -7.73
C LEU A 8 13.70 -2.34 -6.58
N ALA A 9 14.40 -1.24 -6.85
CA ALA A 9 14.78 -0.27 -5.82
C ALA A 9 13.62 0.64 -5.41
N VAL A 10 12.70 0.98 -6.33
CA VAL A 10 11.51 1.80 -6.02
C VAL A 10 10.38 0.97 -5.43
N ALA A 11 10.18 -0.28 -5.90
CA ALA A 11 9.30 -1.23 -5.20
C ALA A 11 9.87 -1.63 -3.82
N GLY A 12 11.20 -1.72 -3.71
CA GLY A 12 11.92 -1.93 -2.46
C GLY A 12 11.88 -0.75 -1.49
N LEU A 13 11.60 0.48 -1.95
CA LEU A 13 11.43 1.64 -1.06
C LEU A 13 10.05 1.68 -0.39
N CYS A 14 9.05 1.01 -0.97
CA CYS A 14 7.73 0.82 -0.35
C CYS A 14 7.63 -0.48 0.48
N LEU A 15 8.66 -1.34 0.44
CA LEU A 15 8.73 -2.63 1.17
C LEU A 15 10.01 -2.76 2.03
N GLY A 16 10.79 -1.68 2.17
CA GLY A 16 12.10 -1.69 2.80
C GLY A 16 12.11 -1.04 4.18
N LEU A 17 11.46 -1.66 5.16
CA LEU A 17 11.76 -1.41 6.56
C LEU A 17 12.34 -2.70 7.17
N ALA A 18 13.62 -2.61 7.51
CA ALA A 18 14.40 -3.45 8.41
C ALA A 18 14.18 -4.98 8.29
N ALA A 19 15.09 -5.67 7.60
CA ALA A 19 15.42 -7.04 7.98
C ALA A 19 16.13 -6.98 9.35
N PRO A 20 15.56 -7.50 10.45
CA PRO A 20 16.30 -7.60 11.69
C PRO A 20 17.47 -8.57 11.48
N VAL A 21 18.64 -8.19 11.99
CA VAL A 21 19.75 -9.11 12.20
C VAL A 21 19.28 -10.11 13.27
N LEU A 22 18.62 -11.19 12.82
CA LEU A 22 18.31 -12.34 13.66
C LEU A 22 19.63 -13.04 13.98
N ALA A 23 20.22 -12.69 15.11
CA ALA A 23 21.16 -13.57 15.77
C ALA A 23 20.41 -14.89 16.03
N GLN A 24 20.89 -15.98 15.42
CA GLN A 24 20.43 -17.33 15.72
C GLN A 24 20.70 -17.59 17.21
N VAL A 25 19.66 -17.44 18.03
CA VAL A 25 19.61 -18.02 19.36
C VAL A 25 19.25 -19.48 19.13
N ASP A 26 20.22 -20.37 19.27
CA ASP A 26 20.00 -21.81 19.22
C ASP A 26 19.04 -22.23 20.36
N GLU A 27 17.97 -22.91 19.95
CA GLU A 27 16.89 -23.56 20.73
C GLU A 27 16.03 -22.70 21.69
N PRO A 28 14.75 -22.41 21.36
CA PRO A 28 13.79 -21.94 22.34
C PRO A 28 13.36 -23.09 23.26
N ALA A 29 13.76 -22.99 24.53
CA ALA A 29 12.89 -23.17 25.69
C ALA A 29 11.77 -24.23 25.58
N SER A 30 12.06 -25.47 25.98
CA SER A 30 11.10 -26.56 26.23
C SER A 30 10.09 -26.28 27.37
N TYR A 31 9.86 -25.01 27.72
CA TYR A 31 9.02 -24.57 28.84
C TYR A 31 7.67 -24.01 28.38
N LEU A 32 7.55 -23.62 27.10
CA LEU A 32 6.26 -23.21 26.53
C LEU A 32 5.43 -24.46 26.29
N ARG A 33 4.28 -24.55 26.96
CA ARG A 33 3.36 -25.66 26.73
C ARG A 33 2.66 -25.45 25.38
N GLU A 34 2.96 -26.33 24.42
CA GLU A 34 2.38 -26.31 23.07
C GLU A 34 0.84 -26.37 23.06
N ASP A 35 0.21 -26.89 24.12
CA ASP A 35 -1.25 -26.98 24.23
C ASP A 35 -1.95 -25.62 24.44
N ARG A 36 -1.28 -24.64 25.07
CA ARG A 36 -1.89 -23.35 25.41
C ARG A 36 -1.84 -22.33 24.29
N THR A 37 -0.84 -22.37 23.41
CA THR A 37 -0.78 -21.47 22.23
C THR A 37 -1.95 -21.68 21.27
N ALA A 38 -2.57 -22.86 21.28
CA ALA A 38 -3.76 -23.17 20.50
C ALA A 38 -5.05 -22.51 21.02
N SER A 39 -5.08 -22.07 22.28
CA SER A 39 -6.24 -21.37 22.85
C SER A 39 -6.27 -19.90 22.42
N PRO A 40 -7.45 -19.33 22.12
CA PRO A 40 -7.54 -17.92 21.77
C PRO A 40 -7.18 -17.04 22.98
N PRO A 41 -6.52 -15.88 22.77
CA PRO A 41 -6.32 -14.88 23.81
C PRO A 41 -7.65 -14.46 24.45
N LEU A 42 -7.68 -14.35 25.77
CA LEU A 42 -8.89 -14.09 26.55
C LEU A 42 -8.93 -12.68 27.16
N MET A 43 -7.81 -11.97 27.19
CA MET A 43 -7.72 -10.62 27.75
C MET A 43 -8.63 -9.62 26.99
N PRO A 44 -9.48 -8.84 27.70
CA PRO A 44 -10.45 -7.95 27.08
C PRO A 44 -9.83 -6.58 26.74
N TRP A 45 -8.75 -6.60 25.93
CA TRP A 45 -7.99 -5.40 25.57
C TRP A 45 -8.87 -4.29 25.00
N GLN A 46 -8.65 -3.06 25.48
CA GLN A 46 -9.17 -1.86 24.85
C GLN A 46 -8.32 -1.47 23.64
N ARG A 47 -8.95 -0.82 22.66
CA ARG A 47 -8.34 -0.57 21.34
C ARG A 47 -7.55 0.72 21.22
N ASN A 48 -7.79 1.69 22.10
CA ASN A 48 -7.07 2.95 22.15
C ASN A 48 -7.08 3.52 23.57
N LEU A 49 -6.17 4.46 23.85
CA LEU A 49 -6.01 5.05 25.17
C LEU A 49 -7.17 5.98 25.56
N GLU A 50 -7.73 6.73 24.62
CA GLU A 50 -8.80 7.69 24.89
C GLU A 50 -10.05 6.99 25.46
N ASP A 51 -10.47 5.89 24.83
CA ASP A 51 -11.59 5.05 25.27
C ASP A 51 -11.31 4.40 26.62
N ALA A 52 -10.11 3.86 26.81
CA ALA A 52 -9.73 3.23 28.06
C ALA A 52 -9.77 4.23 29.23
N LEU A 53 -9.29 5.45 29.01
CA LEU A 53 -9.38 6.55 29.97
C LEU A 53 -10.85 6.95 30.23
N ALA A 54 -11.69 6.98 29.20
CA ALA A 54 -13.12 7.25 29.36
C ALA A 54 -13.82 6.18 30.21
N LEU A 55 -13.54 4.90 29.95
CA LEU A 55 -14.03 3.77 30.74
C LEU A 55 -13.54 3.82 32.18
N SER A 56 -12.25 4.10 32.39
CA SER A 56 -11.66 4.19 33.72
C SER A 56 -12.36 5.27 34.56
N ARG A 57 -12.60 6.46 33.99
CA ARG A 57 -13.37 7.53 34.66
C ARG A 57 -14.82 7.15 34.92
N ALA A 58 -15.48 6.49 33.96
CA ALA A 58 -16.90 6.14 34.08
C ALA A 58 -17.15 5.02 35.10
N THR A 59 -16.23 4.06 35.21
CA THR A 59 -16.40 2.87 36.05
C THR A 59 -15.67 2.95 37.39
N GLY A 60 -14.68 3.85 37.50
CA GLY A 60 -13.73 3.90 38.61
C GLY A 60 -12.66 2.80 38.54
N LYS A 61 -12.67 1.91 37.53
CA LYS A 61 -11.66 0.87 37.39
C LYS A 61 -10.31 1.49 36.98
N PRO A 62 -9.19 1.09 37.61
CA PRO A 62 -7.85 1.47 37.15
C PRO A 62 -7.51 0.91 35.75
N LEU A 63 -6.59 1.55 35.04
CA LEU A 63 -5.98 0.99 33.84
C LEU A 63 -4.97 -0.10 34.21
N LEU A 64 -4.89 -1.14 33.39
CA LEU A 64 -3.79 -2.11 33.39
C LEU A 64 -3.02 -1.96 32.07
N LEU A 65 -1.84 -1.35 32.13
CA LEU A 65 -0.97 -1.16 30.97
C LEU A 65 0.03 -2.32 30.89
N CYS A 66 -0.05 -3.11 29.82
CA CYS A 66 0.88 -4.20 29.55
C CYS A 66 1.80 -3.82 28.39
N VAL A 67 3.10 -3.99 28.55
CA VAL A 67 4.10 -3.85 27.49
C VAL A 67 4.69 -5.22 27.19
N ASN A 68 4.62 -5.64 25.93
CA ASN A 68 5.24 -6.87 25.43
C ASN A 68 6.21 -6.52 24.28
N MET A 69 7.24 -7.35 24.09
CA MET A 69 8.14 -7.29 22.94
C MET A 69 8.46 -8.70 22.45
N ASP A 70 8.61 -8.85 21.14
CA ASP A 70 8.94 -10.13 20.52
C ASP A 70 10.39 -10.54 20.79
N GLY A 71 10.58 -11.86 20.94
CA GLY A 71 11.88 -12.45 21.24
C GLY A 71 12.34 -12.28 22.69
N GLU A 72 11.57 -11.57 23.53
CA GLU A 72 11.78 -11.54 24.97
C GLU A 72 10.99 -12.69 25.63
N LEU A 73 11.71 -13.60 26.30
CA LEU A 73 11.16 -14.88 26.76
C LEU A 73 9.98 -14.73 27.74
N ALA A 74 10.01 -13.74 28.63
CA ALA A 74 8.92 -13.52 29.58
C ALA A 74 7.67 -12.93 28.89
N SER A 75 7.84 -12.09 27.88
CA SER A 75 6.77 -11.56 27.02
C SER A 75 6.11 -12.68 26.21
N GLU A 76 6.91 -13.60 25.66
CA GLU A 76 6.43 -14.80 24.98
C GLU A 76 5.64 -15.69 25.94
N ALA A 77 6.16 -15.94 27.14
CA ALA A 77 5.47 -16.74 28.14
C ALA A 77 4.15 -16.10 28.61
N LEU A 78 4.13 -14.78 28.85
CA LEU A 78 2.92 -14.05 29.22
C LEU A 78 1.85 -14.14 28.12
N ALA A 79 2.24 -13.93 26.87
CA ALA A 79 1.32 -14.04 25.75
C ALA A 79 0.80 -15.47 25.60
N ALA A 80 1.68 -16.45 25.46
CA ALA A 80 1.33 -17.86 25.21
C ALA A 80 0.55 -18.53 26.35
N ASP A 81 0.68 -18.03 27.58
CA ASP A 81 0.12 -18.65 28.78
C ASP A 81 -0.89 -17.74 29.49
N ARG A 82 -0.41 -16.67 30.15
CA ARG A 82 -1.21 -15.86 31.08
C ARG A 82 -2.37 -15.13 30.41
N TYR A 83 -2.16 -14.53 29.24
CA TYR A 83 -3.24 -13.82 28.53
C TYR A 83 -4.32 -14.74 27.95
N ARG A 84 -4.12 -16.06 28.04
CA ARG A 84 -5.06 -17.11 27.65
C ARG A 84 -5.61 -17.88 28.85
N ASP A 85 -5.16 -17.57 30.07
CA ASP A 85 -5.56 -18.25 31.29
C ASP A 85 -6.82 -17.58 31.90
N PRO A 86 -7.96 -18.29 32.01
CA PRO A 86 -9.18 -17.73 32.60
C PRO A 86 -8.99 -17.18 34.01
N ASP A 87 -8.13 -17.78 34.83
CA ASP A 87 -7.89 -17.34 36.21
C ASP A 87 -7.14 -16.00 36.23
N PHE A 88 -6.18 -15.81 35.32
CA PHE A 88 -5.48 -14.54 35.16
C PHE A 88 -6.42 -13.43 34.64
N VAL A 89 -7.27 -13.76 33.66
CA VAL A 89 -8.27 -12.81 33.15
C VAL A 89 -9.26 -12.40 34.23
N ALA A 90 -9.69 -13.33 35.09
CA ALA A 90 -10.54 -13.01 36.23
C ALA A 90 -9.87 -12.05 37.23
N LEU A 91 -8.55 -12.15 37.41
CA LEU A 91 -7.80 -11.16 38.21
C LEU A 91 -7.73 -9.79 37.52
N ALA A 92 -7.60 -9.76 36.20
CA ALA A 92 -7.56 -8.54 35.40
C ALA A 92 -8.93 -7.84 35.24
N ASP A 93 -10.04 -8.51 35.53
CA ASP A 93 -11.40 -7.94 35.40
C ASP A 93 -11.64 -6.68 36.26
N GLY A 94 -10.86 -6.53 37.33
CA GLY A 94 -10.83 -5.31 38.16
C GLY A 94 -10.23 -4.08 37.46
N PHE A 95 -9.68 -4.23 36.25
CA PHE A 95 -8.97 -3.19 35.51
C PHE A 95 -9.57 -2.97 34.11
N ILE A 96 -9.15 -1.88 33.47
CA ILE A 96 -9.33 -1.63 32.03
C ILE A 96 -8.00 -1.94 31.32
N PRO A 97 -7.85 -3.10 30.67
CA PRO A 97 -6.56 -3.52 30.15
C PRO A 97 -6.24 -2.89 28.79
N LEU A 98 -4.99 -2.46 28.64
CA LEU A 98 -4.37 -1.92 27.43
C LEU A 98 -3.07 -2.66 27.16
N LEU A 99 -2.74 -2.81 25.88
CA LEU A 99 -1.51 -3.46 25.44
C LEU A 99 -0.71 -2.52 24.55
N ALA A 100 0.59 -2.41 24.82
CA ALA A 100 1.59 -1.81 23.95
C ALA A 100 2.59 -2.87 23.48
N SER A 101 2.78 -2.97 22.17
CA SER A 101 3.87 -3.75 21.57
C SER A 101 4.32 -3.06 20.29
N PRO A 102 5.63 -2.82 20.09
CA PRO A 102 6.15 -2.20 18.88
C PRO A 102 6.22 -3.17 17.69
N ASP A 103 6.06 -4.47 17.93
CA ASP A 103 6.27 -5.53 16.96
C ASP A 103 4.98 -5.86 16.22
N ARG A 104 5.09 -6.17 14.92
CA ARG A 104 3.96 -6.56 14.07
C ARG A 104 3.97 -8.07 13.83
N HIS A 105 2.89 -8.77 14.17
CA HIS A 105 2.75 -10.22 13.97
C HIS A 105 1.97 -10.58 12.70
N ASP A 106 1.01 -9.75 12.30
CA ASP A 106 0.18 -9.96 11.10
C ASP A 106 0.49 -8.91 10.03
N ALA A 107 0.49 -9.34 8.77
CA ALA A 107 0.75 -8.46 7.62
C ALA A 107 -0.31 -7.36 7.47
N LEU A 108 -1.53 -7.59 7.98
CA LEU A 108 -2.68 -6.71 7.83
C LEU A 108 -3.46 -6.57 9.13
N ASP A 109 -4.04 -5.39 9.32
CA ASP A 109 -4.99 -5.12 10.42
C ASP A 109 -6.45 -5.27 9.99
N HIS A 110 -6.71 -5.23 8.69
CA HIS A 110 -8.05 -5.26 8.12
C HIS A 110 -8.06 -6.02 6.78
N THR A 111 -9.15 -6.71 6.51
CA THR A 111 -9.42 -7.30 5.19
C THR A 111 -9.68 -6.20 4.16
N SER A 112 -9.71 -6.56 2.87
CA SER A 112 -10.08 -5.62 1.80
C SER A 112 -11.48 -5.03 1.96
N ARG A 113 -12.35 -5.68 2.74
CA ARG A 113 -13.69 -5.20 3.09
C ARG A 113 -13.71 -4.28 4.32
N GLY A 114 -12.55 -3.99 4.89
CA GLY A 114 -12.43 -3.18 6.10
C GLY A 114 -12.76 -3.93 7.40
N VAL A 115 -13.02 -5.24 7.32
CA VAL A 115 -13.27 -6.07 8.52
C VAL A 115 -11.96 -6.24 9.28
N ARG A 116 -12.00 -5.99 10.58
CA ARG A 116 -10.85 -6.09 11.47
C ARG A 116 -10.25 -7.50 11.49
N ILE A 117 -8.92 -7.59 11.48
CA ILE A 117 -8.15 -8.81 11.67
C ILE A 117 -7.52 -8.71 13.07
N PRO A 118 -8.06 -9.42 14.07
CA PRO A 118 -7.50 -9.41 15.41
C PRO A 118 -6.09 -10.01 15.40
N ASP A 119 -5.17 -9.40 16.15
CA ASP A 119 -3.79 -9.85 16.26
C ASP A 119 -3.73 -11.31 16.71
N SER A 120 -2.91 -12.12 16.03
CA SER A 120 -2.82 -13.56 16.31
C SER A 120 -2.28 -13.87 17.72
N LYS A 121 -1.45 -13.00 18.29
CA LYS A 121 -0.81 -13.18 19.59
C LYS A 121 -1.69 -12.68 20.74
N PHE A 122 -2.33 -11.54 20.54
CA PHE A 122 -3.04 -10.78 21.57
C PHE A 122 -4.57 -10.76 21.43
N GLY A 123 -5.10 -11.19 20.30
CA GLY A 123 -6.53 -11.34 20.10
C GLY A 123 -7.21 -10.01 19.80
N ARG A 124 -8.08 -9.53 20.70
CA ARG A 124 -9.06 -8.47 20.44
C ARG A 124 -8.53 -7.20 19.76
N VAL A 125 -7.27 -6.82 19.90
CA VAL A 125 -6.68 -5.64 19.23
C VAL A 125 -6.00 -6.01 17.90
N THR A 126 -5.90 -5.08 16.98
CA THR A 126 -5.05 -5.23 15.77
C THR A 126 -3.58 -4.89 16.06
N ASN A 127 -2.69 -5.18 15.11
CA ASN A 127 -1.28 -4.83 15.26
C ASN A 127 -1.08 -3.32 15.37
N SER A 128 -1.70 -2.55 14.46
CA SER A 128 -1.61 -1.08 14.54
C SER A 128 -2.19 -0.52 15.84
N GLU A 129 -3.28 -1.08 16.38
CA GLU A 129 -3.88 -0.58 17.62
C GLU A 129 -2.93 -0.69 18.82
N HIS A 130 -2.23 -1.82 19.01
CA HIS A 130 -1.27 -1.93 20.13
C HIS A 130 0.09 -1.26 19.84
N MET A 131 0.43 -0.99 18.57
CA MET A 131 1.63 -0.24 18.20
C MET A 131 1.42 1.28 18.38
N GLU A 132 0.26 1.81 17.99
CA GLU A 132 -0.05 3.24 18.01
C GLU A 132 -0.11 3.82 19.43
N ILE A 133 -0.58 3.01 20.40
CA ILE A 133 -0.69 3.44 21.80
C ILE A 133 0.70 3.52 22.48
N GLU A 134 1.70 2.79 21.97
CA GLU A 134 3.03 2.66 22.59
C GLU A 134 3.67 4.01 22.94
N PRO A 135 3.87 4.96 22.01
CA PRO A 135 4.64 6.16 22.29
C PRO A 135 4.02 7.00 23.42
N GLU A 136 2.70 7.05 23.44
CA GLU A 136 1.94 7.83 24.42
C GLU A 136 2.01 7.22 25.83
N LEU A 137 1.95 5.88 25.96
CA LEU A 137 2.18 5.25 27.27
C LEU A 137 3.59 5.52 27.77
N PHE A 138 4.57 5.48 26.86
CA PHE A 138 5.97 5.69 27.22
C PHE A 138 6.25 7.11 27.72
N GLU A 139 5.64 8.11 27.09
CA GLU A 139 5.73 9.50 27.49
C GLU A 139 5.03 9.75 28.83
N ARG A 140 3.83 9.19 29.04
CA ARG A 140 2.98 9.51 30.20
C ARG A 140 3.36 8.79 31.49
N TRP A 141 3.67 7.49 31.42
CA TRP A 141 3.76 6.64 32.61
C TRP A 141 5.07 5.87 32.74
N PHE A 142 5.90 5.84 31.70
CA PHE A 142 7.11 5.01 31.70
C PHE A 142 8.42 5.81 31.75
N ASP A 143 8.35 7.13 31.93
CA ASP A 143 9.50 8.06 31.92
C ASP A 143 10.39 7.89 30.67
N GLY A 144 9.80 7.57 29.52
CA GLY A 144 10.51 7.28 28.27
C GLY A 144 11.33 5.98 28.28
N ARG A 145 11.26 5.15 29.32
CA ARG A 145 12.05 3.92 29.46
C ARG A 145 11.37 2.71 28.83
N ARG A 146 11.76 2.39 27.59
CA ARG A 146 11.36 1.18 26.83
C ARG A 146 11.91 -0.11 27.44
N VAL A 147 11.14 -0.73 28.34
CA VAL A 147 11.43 -2.01 29.01
C VAL A 147 10.23 -2.93 28.86
N ALA A 148 10.46 -4.17 28.43
CA ALA A 148 9.46 -5.24 28.35
C ALA A 148 9.99 -6.53 29.01
N PRO A 149 9.10 -7.39 29.56
CA PRO A 149 7.69 -7.11 29.79
C PRO A 149 7.53 -6.11 30.95
N ARG A 150 6.47 -5.30 30.91
CA ARG A 150 6.14 -4.32 31.96
C ARG A 150 4.64 -4.29 32.18
N HIS A 151 4.21 -4.31 33.44
CA HIS A 151 2.81 -4.22 33.84
C HIS A 151 2.64 -3.04 34.81
N VAL A 152 1.77 -2.11 34.46
CA VAL A 152 1.55 -0.90 35.27
C VAL A 152 0.07 -0.73 35.56
N GLY A 153 -0.27 -0.59 36.83
CA GLY A 153 -1.61 -0.21 37.27
C GLY A 153 -1.69 1.31 37.40
N VAL A 154 -2.67 1.95 36.79
CA VAL A 154 -2.87 3.41 36.87
C VAL A 154 -4.29 3.70 37.37
N SER A 155 -4.42 4.47 38.44
CA SER A 155 -5.73 4.85 38.99
C SER A 155 -6.51 5.74 38.01
N PRO A 156 -7.84 5.89 38.18
CA PRO A 156 -8.62 6.85 37.39
C PRO A 156 -8.11 8.30 37.45
N ASP A 157 -7.41 8.66 38.53
CA ASP A 157 -6.79 9.98 38.72
C ASP A 157 -5.39 10.08 38.09
N GLY A 158 -4.89 9.01 37.48
CA GLY A 158 -3.59 8.96 36.81
C GLY A 158 -2.41 8.55 37.70
N GLU A 159 -2.64 8.19 38.97
CA GLU A 159 -1.60 7.75 39.89
C GLU A 159 -1.15 6.31 39.58
N VAL A 160 0.15 6.06 39.54
CA VAL A 160 0.70 4.71 39.36
C VAL A 160 0.53 3.91 40.65
N LEU A 161 -0.33 2.89 40.62
CA LEU A 161 -0.62 1.98 41.72
C LEU A 161 0.50 0.94 41.90
N PHE A 162 0.99 0.41 40.79
CA PHE A 162 2.14 -0.49 40.74
C PHE A 162 2.83 -0.37 39.38
N ASP A 163 4.13 -0.66 39.35
CA ASP A 163 4.94 -0.69 38.14
C ASP A 163 5.93 -1.86 38.23
N LEU A 164 5.65 -2.91 37.47
CA LEU A 164 6.33 -4.19 37.53
C LEU A 164 7.03 -4.48 36.20
N TYR A 165 8.36 -4.50 36.21
CA TYR A 165 9.19 -4.88 35.06
C TYR A 165 10.39 -5.70 35.52
N LEU A 166 11.00 -6.47 34.58
CA LEU A 166 12.15 -7.35 34.86
C LEU A 166 11.86 -8.37 35.99
N LEU A 167 10.64 -8.91 36.01
CA LEU A 167 10.23 -9.89 37.01
C LEU A 167 10.76 -11.28 36.69
N THR A 168 11.35 -11.94 37.68
CA THR A 168 11.67 -13.38 37.63
C THR A 168 10.50 -14.25 38.10
N ASP A 169 9.53 -13.66 38.80
CA ASP A 169 8.36 -14.33 39.38
C ASP A 169 7.10 -13.60 38.93
N LEU A 170 6.38 -14.20 37.98
CA LEU A 170 5.16 -13.64 37.40
C LEU A 170 3.98 -13.63 38.39
N SER A 171 4.03 -14.40 39.49
CA SER A 171 2.97 -14.38 40.51
C SER A 171 2.84 -13.03 41.22
N LYS A 172 3.88 -12.19 41.14
CA LYS A 172 3.83 -10.79 41.60
C LYS A 172 2.83 -9.95 40.81
N ILE A 173 2.60 -10.27 39.54
CA ILE A 173 1.56 -9.63 38.73
C ILE A 173 0.20 -10.04 39.29
N ASP A 174 -0.04 -11.33 39.50
CA ASP A 174 -1.29 -11.86 40.07
C ASP A 174 -1.61 -11.22 41.43
N ALA A 175 -0.60 -11.08 42.30
CA ALA A 175 -0.73 -10.45 43.60
C ALA A 175 -1.11 -8.97 43.50
N ALA A 176 -0.48 -8.21 42.59
CA ALA A 176 -0.81 -6.81 42.36
C ALA A 176 -2.23 -6.65 41.79
N LEU A 177 -2.63 -7.49 40.82
CA LEU A 177 -4.00 -7.48 40.29
C LEU A 177 -5.02 -7.79 41.39
N ALA A 178 -4.76 -8.78 42.24
CA ALA A 178 -5.65 -9.14 43.35
C ALA A 178 -5.72 -8.06 44.46
N GLU A 179 -4.64 -7.30 44.67
CA GLU A 179 -4.57 -6.21 45.65
C GLU A 179 -5.34 -4.98 45.14
N PHE A 180 -5.05 -4.53 43.93
CA PHE A 180 -5.51 -3.25 43.38
C PHE A 180 -6.76 -3.36 42.51
N GLY A 181 -7.16 -4.56 42.07
CA GLY A 181 -8.37 -4.80 41.27
C GLY A 181 -9.67 -4.80 42.07
N LYS A 182 -9.62 -4.52 43.38
CA LYS A 182 -10.80 -4.43 44.25
C LYS A 182 -11.30 -2.99 44.29
N PHE A 183 -12.34 -2.69 43.52
CA PHE A 183 -12.98 -1.38 43.54
C PHE A 183 -14.46 -1.49 43.89
N GLU A 184 -14.94 -0.58 44.75
CA GLU A 184 -16.37 -0.36 44.91
C GLU A 184 -16.86 0.45 43.71
N PRO A 185 -17.87 -0.02 42.96
CA PRO A 185 -18.40 0.73 41.84
C PRO A 185 -18.84 2.12 42.31
N VAL A 186 -18.49 3.16 41.54
CA VAL A 186 -18.84 4.54 41.86
C VAL A 186 -20.37 4.64 41.95
N ALA A 187 -20.88 4.99 43.14
CA ALA A 187 -22.30 4.92 43.52
C ALA A 187 -23.26 5.82 42.70
N GLU A 188 -22.73 6.59 41.73
CA GLU A 188 -23.48 7.49 40.85
C GLU A 188 -23.51 7.04 39.38
N ALA A 189 -22.91 5.90 39.02
CA ALA A 189 -23.19 5.31 37.71
C ALA A 189 -24.71 5.10 37.60
N PRO A 190 -25.38 5.57 36.54
CA PRO A 190 -26.83 5.52 36.42
C PRO A 190 -27.28 4.08 36.63
N THR A 191 -27.88 3.82 37.79
CA THR A 191 -28.53 2.56 38.07
C THR A 191 -29.60 2.38 37.01
N ILE A 192 -29.42 1.39 36.14
CA ILE A 192 -30.52 0.82 35.37
C ILE A 192 -31.58 0.43 36.42
N GLU A 193 -32.68 1.17 36.48
CA GLU A 193 -33.73 0.98 37.49
C GLU A 193 -34.27 -0.46 37.39
N GLY A 194 -33.87 -1.34 38.32
CA GLY A 194 -34.33 -2.74 38.35
C GLY A 194 -33.54 -3.73 39.20
N ALA A 195 -32.29 -3.46 39.57
CA ALA A 195 -31.39 -4.45 40.22
C ALA A 195 -31.62 -4.68 41.74
N GLY A 196 -32.83 -4.43 42.25
CA GLY A 196 -33.17 -4.50 43.67
C GLY A 196 -33.92 -5.77 44.12
N ALA A 197 -33.86 -6.86 43.36
CA ALA A 197 -34.54 -8.12 43.69
C ALA A 197 -33.54 -9.22 44.08
N GLU A 198 -33.91 -10.02 45.09
CA GLU A 198 -33.18 -11.16 45.62
C GLU A 198 -32.44 -11.95 44.53
N VAL A 199 -31.14 -12.17 44.72
CA VAL A 199 -30.23 -12.87 43.81
C VAL A 199 -30.71 -14.32 43.61
N SER A 200 -31.57 -14.50 42.61
CA SER A 200 -31.88 -15.78 41.98
C SER A 200 -30.60 -16.30 41.32
N ALA A 201 -30.25 -17.57 41.56
CA ALA A 201 -28.99 -18.22 41.19
C ALA A 201 -28.81 -18.51 39.67
N GLN A 202 -29.40 -17.70 38.81
CA GLN A 202 -29.16 -17.67 37.38
C GLN A 202 -29.05 -16.19 37.00
N PRO A 203 -27.86 -15.67 36.67
CA PRO A 203 -27.76 -14.32 36.12
C PRO A 203 -28.62 -14.29 34.85
N GLU A 204 -29.65 -13.45 34.84
CA GLU A 204 -30.36 -13.15 33.61
C GLU A 204 -29.32 -12.65 32.60
N PRO A 205 -29.39 -13.10 31.33
CA PRO A 205 -28.48 -12.58 30.32
C PRO A 205 -28.55 -11.06 30.34
N PRO A 206 -27.40 -10.36 30.30
CA PRO A 206 -27.40 -8.90 30.36
C PRO A 206 -28.34 -8.35 29.28
N PRO A 207 -29.15 -7.32 29.60
CA PRO A 207 -30.10 -6.76 28.66
C PRO A 207 -29.37 -6.40 27.36
N GLU A 208 -29.96 -6.77 26.23
CA GLU A 208 -29.38 -6.41 24.93
C GLU A 208 -29.30 -4.88 24.84
N LEU A 209 -28.08 -4.35 24.82
CA LEU A 209 -27.86 -2.92 24.65
C LEU A 209 -28.49 -2.46 23.34
N SER A 210 -29.24 -1.36 23.44
CA SER A 210 -29.76 -0.65 22.29
C SER A 210 -28.61 -0.16 21.41
N GLU A 211 -28.90 0.13 20.14
CA GLU A 211 -27.86 0.63 19.25
C GLU A 211 -27.28 1.96 19.72
N GLY A 212 -28.10 2.86 20.26
CA GLY A 212 -27.64 4.12 20.84
C GLY A 212 -26.64 3.90 21.98
N GLU A 213 -26.93 2.96 22.89
CA GLU A 213 -26.01 2.63 23.99
C GLU A 213 -24.69 2.04 23.48
N LEU A 214 -24.72 1.21 22.43
CA LEU A 214 -23.49 0.70 21.81
C LEU A 214 -22.68 1.81 21.13
N LEU A 215 -23.37 2.73 20.44
CA LEU A 215 -22.80 3.87 19.73
C LEU A 215 -22.24 4.95 20.68
N ASP A 216 -22.69 4.98 21.93
CA ASP A 216 -22.16 5.89 22.96
C ASP A 216 -21.05 5.23 23.79
N SER A 217 -20.94 3.90 23.75
CA SER A 217 -20.01 3.15 24.59
C SER A 217 -18.57 3.14 24.05
N PRO A 218 -17.57 3.55 24.85
CA PRO A 218 -16.15 3.40 24.52
C PRO A 218 -15.61 1.97 24.64
N ASP A 219 -16.37 1.01 25.19
CA ASP A 219 -15.92 -0.38 25.35
C ASP A 219 -15.65 -1.08 24.01
N ALA A 220 -14.44 -1.60 23.84
CA ALA A 220 -14.03 -2.40 22.69
C ALA A 220 -14.95 -3.60 22.39
N ALA A 221 -15.55 -4.23 23.40
CA ALA A 221 -16.54 -5.31 23.21
C ALA A 221 -17.81 -4.82 22.50
N HIS A 222 -18.27 -3.61 22.85
CA HIS A 222 -19.44 -3.00 22.21
C HIS A 222 -19.13 -2.56 20.78
N ARG A 223 -17.89 -2.12 20.52
CA ARG A 223 -17.39 -1.86 19.16
C ARG A 223 -17.31 -3.15 18.33
N ASP A 224 -16.80 -4.24 18.89
CA ASP A 224 -16.81 -5.57 18.25
C ASP A 224 -18.24 -5.96 17.82
N LEU A 225 -19.22 -5.75 18.70
CA LEU A 225 -20.62 -6.04 18.43
C LEU A 225 -21.20 -5.14 17.32
N LEU A 226 -20.89 -3.84 17.31
CA LEU A 226 -21.31 -2.92 16.25
C LEU A 226 -20.74 -3.30 14.89
N GLU A 227 -19.46 -3.67 14.80
CA GLU A 227 -18.85 -4.14 13.56
C GLU A 227 -19.50 -5.44 13.08
N ALA A 228 -19.72 -6.40 13.97
CA ALA A 228 -20.40 -7.65 13.63
C ALA A 228 -21.84 -7.39 13.14
N ARG A 229 -22.57 -6.49 13.81
CA ARG A 229 -23.90 -6.03 13.38
C ARG A 229 -23.84 -5.38 12.00
N PHE A 230 -22.87 -4.49 11.74
CA PHE A 230 -22.69 -3.86 10.44
C PHE A 230 -22.46 -4.90 9.34
N VAL A 231 -21.57 -5.87 9.54
CA VAL A 231 -21.25 -6.90 8.54
C VAL A 231 -22.45 -7.78 8.20
N ALA A 232 -23.28 -8.12 9.20
CA ALA A 232 -24.46 -8.98 9.04
C ALA A 232 -25.75 -8.21 8.65
N ALA A 233 -25.75 -6.88 8.78
CA ALA A 233 -26.91 -6.03 8.59
C ALA A 233 -27.44 -5.98 7.15
N SER A 234 -28.69 -5.54 6.99
CA SER A 234 -29.26 -5.17 5.70
C SER A 234 -28.54 -3.95 5.11
N THR A 235 -28.67 -3.70 3.80
CA THR A 235 -28.09 -2.50 3.17
C THR A 235 -28.63 -1.21 3.82
N GLU A 236 -29.90 -1.16 4.18
CA GLU A 236 -30.53 -0.01 4.84
C GLU A 236 -29.93 0.23 6.24
N ASP A 237 -29.77 -0.82 7.03
CA ASP A 237 -29.13 -0.74 8.34
C ASP A 237 -27.65 -0.36 8.25
N ARG A 238 -26.91 -0.86 7.25
CA ARG A 238 -25.52 -0.44 7.00
C ARG A 238 -25.43 1.04 6.63
N VAL A 239 -26.34 1.56 5.80
CA VAL A 239 -26.42 3.00 5.50
C VAL A 239 -26.67 3.80 6.79
N ARG A 240 -27.58 3.34 7.64
CA ARG A 240 -27.92 3.99 8.91
C ARG A 240 -26.73 4.00 9.88
N LEU A 241 -26.05 2.86 10.06
CA LEU A 241 -24.84 2.74 10.88
C LEU A 241 -23.68 3.56 10.31
N ALA A 242 -23.51 3.61 8.99
CA ALA A 242 -22.51 4.47 8.33
C ALA A 242 -22.79 5.96 8.60
N GLY A 243 -24.07 6.36 8.56
CA GLY A 243 -24.55 7.69 8.95
C GLY A 243 -24.25 8.05 10.42
N ALA A 244 -24.20 7.03 11.28
CA ALA A 244 -23.93 7.14 12.71
C ALA A 244 -22.47 6.79 13.07
N ALA A 245 -21.56 6.65 12.11
CA ALA A 245 -20.16 6.29 12.42
C ALA A 245 -19.46 7.41 13.20
N LEU A 246 -19.66 8.66 12.77
CA LEU A 246 -19.08 9.86 13.38
C LEU A 246 -20.19 10.86 13.76
N SER A 247 -20.07 11.51 14.91
CA SER A 247 -21.06 12.49 15.39
C SER A 247 -20.40 13.63 16.16
N PRO A 248 -20.82 14.89 15.95
CA PRO A 248 -20.30 16.02 16.71
C PRO A 248 -20.81 16.06 18.15
N THR A 249 -21.88 15.33 18.48
CA THR A 249 -22.51 15.33 19.81
C THR A 249 -22.12 14.17 20.70
N ARG A 250 -21.45 13.14 20.14
CA ARG A 250 -20.99 11.98 20.92
C ARG A 250 -19.52 12.14 21.29
N THR A 251 -19.18 11.66 22.47
CA THR A 251 -17.79 11.55 22.90
C THR A 251 -17.09 10.42 22.14
N THR A 252 -17.73 9.25 22.08
CA THR A 252 -17.21 8.07 21.39
C THR A 252 -17.45 8.17 19.88
N GLN A 253 -16.40 7.94 19.10
CA GLN A 253 -16.45 7.89 17.64
C GLN A 253 -16.15 6.46 17.15
N HIS A 254 -16.72 6.09 15.99
CA HIS A 254 -16.57 4.75 15.41
C HIS A 254 -15.93 4.78 14.00
N PRO A 255 -14.64 5.14 13.88
CA PRO A 255 -13.89 5.08 12.62
C PRO A 255 -13.92 3.71 11.93
N GLU A 256 -14.08 2.61 12.66
CA GLU A 256 -14.26 1.25 12.16
C GLU A 256 -15.52 1.08 11.31
N LEU A 257 -16.65 1.67 11.74
CA LEU A 257 -17.88 1.65 10.95
C LEU A 257 -17.73 2.48 9.68
N LEU A 258 -16.99 3.59 9.75
CA LEU A 258 -16.66 4.40 8.58
C LEU A 258 -15.77 3.61 7.59
N ARG A 259 -14.76 2.90 8.09
CA ARG A 259 -13.89 2.04 7.27
C ARG A 259 -14.69 0.95 6.55
N LEU A 260 -15.56 0.26 7.28
CA LEU A 260 -16.47 -0.74 6.72
C LEU A 260 -17.39 -0.12 5.65
N ALA A 261 -17.95 1.06 5.92
CA ALA A 261 -18.82 1.74 4.97
C ALA A 261 -18.10 2.14 3.68
N LEU A 262 -16.89 2.70 3.77
CA LEU A 262 -16.08 3.08 2.60
C LEU A 262 -15.62 1.86 1.78
N ARG A 263 -15.50 0.68 2.37
CA ARG A 263 -15.16 -0.58 1.70
C ARG A 263 -16.37 -1.47 1.40
N ASP A 264 -17.59 -0.97 1.62
CA ASP A 264 -18.80 -1.76 1.40
C ASP A 264 -19.01 -2.04 -0.10
N PRO A 265 -19.46 -3.25 -0.49
CA PRO A 265 -19.76 -3.55 -1.88
C PRO A 265 -20.89 -2.68 -2.46
N GLU A 266 -21.83 -2.21 -1.63
CA GLU A 266 -22.97 -1.42 -2.06
C GLU A 266 -22.62 0.07 -2.20
N PRO A 267 -22.78 0.68 -3.39
CA PRO A 267 -22.46 2.10 -3.61
C PRO A 267 -23.18 3.06 -2.65
N VAL A 268 -24.43 2.74 -2.27
CA VAL A 268 -25.24 3.57 -1.37
C VAL A 268 -24.67 3.63 0.05
N VAL A 269 -24.06 2.54 0.53
CA VAL A 269 -23.40 2.50 1.85
C VAL A 269 -22.11 3.32 1.81
N ARG A 270 -21.33 3.21 0.72
CA ARG A 270 -20.14 4.03 0.51
C ARG A 270 -20.45 5.52 0.48
N ALA A 271 -21.52 5.91 -0.22
CA ALA A 271 -21.99 7.29 -0.28
C ALA A 271 -22.38 7.83 1.10
N ALA A 272 -23.05 7.02 1.93
CA ALA A 272 -23.36 7.36 3.31
C ALA A 272 -22.07 7.58 4.14
N GLY A 273 -21.08 6.69 4.02
CA GLY A 273 -19.77 6.85 4.66
C GLY A 273 -19.05 8.14 4.25
N ILE A 274 -19.01 8.45 2.94
CA ILE A 274 -18.41 9.69 2.42
C ILE A 274 -19.13 10.92 3.00
N THR A 275 -20.46 10.88 3.04
CA THR A 275 -21.28 11.98 3.60
C THR A 275 -20.96 12.19 5.08
N THR A 276 -20.90 11.12 5.88
CA THR A 276 -20.54 11.18 7.30
C THR A 276 -19.13 11.75 7.50
N LEU A 277 -18.14 11.26 6.75
CA LEU A 277 -16.76 11.76 6.81
C LEU A 277 -16.68 13.26 6.45
N ALA A 278 -17.38 13.66 5.39
CA ALA A 278 -17.40 15.04 4.93
C ALA A 278 -18.09 15.99 5.93
N ALA A 279 -19.09 15.51 6.68
CA ALA A 279 -19.76 16.28 7.71
C ALA A 279 -18.90 16.38 8.99
N TYR A 280 -18.38 15.25 9.47
CA TYR A 280 -17.80 15.11 10.81
C TYR A 280 -16.41 14.46 10.75
N PRO A 281 -15.36 15.18 10.35
CA PRO A 281 -14.03 14.60 10.17
C PRO A 281 -13.30 14.23 11.46
N ARG A 282 -13.75 14.71 12.63
CA ARG A 282 -13.14 14.41 13.92
C ARG A 282 -13.31 12.92 14.27
N GLY A 283 -12.21 12.27 14.64
CA GLY A 283 -12.18 10.82 14.91
C GLY A 283 -11.98 9.95 13.67
N ALA A 284 -11.91 10.54 12.47
CA ALA A 284 -11.46 9.81 11.28
C ALA A 284 -9.92 9.70 11.23
N ALA A 285 -9.42 8.77 10.42
CA ALA A 285 -8.00 8.68 10.05
C ALA A 285 -7.78 9.25 8.65
N LEU A 286 -6.56 9.70 8.35
CA LEU A 286 -6.19 10.23 7.02
C LEU A 286 -6.53 9.25 5.89
N LEU A 287 -6.31 7.95 6.12
CA LEU A 287 -6.64 6.89 5.15
C LEU A 287 -8.12 6.88 4.71
N HIS A 288 -9.05 7.32 5.56
CA HIS A 288 -10.46 7.39 5.18
C HIS A 288 -10.71 8.45 4.09
N PHE A 289 -9.96 9.56 4.10
CA PHE A 289 -10.03 10.57 3.05
C PHE A 289 -9.48 10.04 1.73
N SER A 290 -8.36 9.31 1.77
CA SER A 290 -7.80 8.64 0.60
C SER A 290 -8.79 7.68 -0.06
N LEU A 291 -9.48 6.86 0.76
CA LEU A 291 -10.50 5.93 0.27
C LEU A 291 -11.72 6.67 -0.28
N ALA A 292 -12.22 7.69 0.41
CA ALA A 292 -13.34 8.50 -0.06
C ALA A 292 -13.03 9.20 -1.38
N ALA A 293 -11.86 9.81 -1.50
CA ALA A 293 -11.42 10.49 -2.72
C ALA A 293 -11.28 9.52 -3.90
N GLN A 294 -10.74 8.33 -3.65
CA GLN A 294 -10.67 7.26 -4.66
C GLN A 294 -12.06 6.88 -5.20
N LEU A 295 -13.06 6.78 -4.32
CA LEU A 295 -14.43 6.40 -4.69
C LEU A 295 -15.18 7.49 -5.46
N LEU A 296 -14.91 8.75 -5.15
CA LEU A 296 -15.47 9.89 -5.87
C LEU A 296 -14.86 10.07 -7.27
N GLY A 297 -13.67 9.51 -7.51
CA GLY A 297 -12.93 9.74 -8.74
C GLY A 297 -12.38 11.17 -8.82
N ASP A 298 -11.95 11.60 -10.01
CA ASP A 298 -11.31 12.91 -10.20
C ASP A 298 -12.24 14.01 -10.72
N ALA A 299 -13.49 13.65 -11.07
CA ALA A 299 -14.46 14.63 -11.56
C ALA A 299 -14.81 15.63 -10.44
N PRO A 300 -14.90 16.94 -10.76
CA PRO A 300 -15.44 17.93 -9.82
C PRO A 300 -16.88 17.56 -9.42
N SER A 301 -17.17 17.56 -8.12
CA SER A 301 -18.50 17.32 -7.58
C SER A 301 -18.67 18.02 -6.23
N GLU A 302 -19.91 18.28 -5.82
CA GLU A 302 -20.21 18.87 -4.51
C GLU A 302 -19.67 18.01 -3.36
N GLU A 303 -19.72 16.68 -3.50
CA GLU A 303 -19.17 15.74 -2.53
C GLU A 303 -17.64 15.83 -2.44
N ARG A 304 -16.95 16.05 -3.56
CA ARG A 304 -15.49 16.24 -3.58
C ARG A 304 -15.10 17.54 -2.88
N ASP A 305 -15.82 18.63 -3.12
CA ASP A 305 -15.61 19.92 -2.45
C ASP A 305 -15.89 19.82 -0.95
N ALA A 306 -16.94 19.08 -0.57
CA ALA A 306 -17.25 18.78 0.83
C ALA A 306 -16.14 17.95 1.50
N LEU A 307 -15.61 16.94 0.81
CA LEU A 307 -14.50 16.12 1.31
C LEU A 307 -13.21 16.94 1.48
N LEU A 308 -12.87 17.79 0.51
CA LEU A 308 -11.72 18.71 0.61
C LEU A 308 -11.86 19.67 1.80
N SER A 309 -13.06 20.22 2.00
CA SER A 309 -13.36 21.07 3.15
C SER A 309 -13.25 20.31 4.47
N ALA A 310 -13.67 19.05 4.50
CA ALA A 310 -13.56 18.19 5.67
C ALA A 310 -12.10 17.83 6.00
N LEU A 311 -11.29 17.56 4.98
CA LEU A 311 -9.86 17.29 5.13
C LEU A 311 -9.09 18.52 5.67
N GLN A 312 -9.50 19.73 5.31
CA GLN A 312 -8.98 20.97 5.90
C GLN A 312 -9.34 21.13 7.37
N ARG A 313 -10.58 20.80 7.75
CA ARG A 313 -10.99 20.79 9.17
C ARG A 313 -10.24 19.72 9.95
N PHE A 314 -10.10 18.52 9.40
CA PHE A 314 -9.29 17.43 9.96
C PHE A 314 -7.86 17.88 10.28
N ALA A 315 -7.20 18.55 9.32
CA ALA A 315 -5.84 19.04 9.50
C ALA A 315 -5.70 20.10 10.61
N THR A 316 -6.78 20.81 10.98
CA THR A 316 -6.74 21.83 12.04
C THR A 316 -6.65 21.21 13.43
N ASP A 317 -7.25 20.02 13.61
CA ASP A 317 -7.33 19.32 14.90
C ASP A 317 -6.28 18.20 15.05
N ALA A 318 -5.54 17.89 13.99
CA ALA A 318 -4.59 16.79 13.94
C ALA A 318 -3.19 17.18 14.48
N PRO A 319 -2.38 16.20 14.94
CA PRO A 319 -0.95 16.40 15.20
C PRO A 319 -0.22 17.00 14.00
N GLU A 320 0.86 17.76 14.22
CA GLU A 320 1.54 18.56 13.17
C GLU A 320 1.94 17.75 11.93
N ASP A 321 2.42 16.53 12.12
CA ASP A 321 2.84 15.64 11.03
C ASP A 321 1.66 15.07 10.23
N VAL A 322 0.57 14.70 10.91
CA VAL A 322 -0.68 14.26 10.30
C VAL A 322 -1.36 15.43 9.59
N ALA A 323 -1.36 16.62 10.20
CA ALA A 323 -1.91 17.86 9.63
C ALA A 323 -1.19 18.24 8.34
N LEU A 324 0.14 18.16 8.31
CA LEU A 324 0.93 18.41 7.10
C LEU A 324 0.54 17.41 5.99
N SER A 325 0.48 16.12 6.31
CA SER A 325 0.13 15.07 5.35
C SER A 325 -1.28 15.26 4.80
N ALA A 326 -2.24 15.59 5.66
CA ALA A 326 -3.61 15.94 5.27
C ALA A 326 -3.65 17.16 4.35
N MET A 327 -2.82 18.17 4.60
CA MET A 327 -2.72 19.37 3.76
C MET A 327 -2.08 19.11 2.40
N GLN A 328 -1.05 18.27 2.36
CA GLN A 328 -0.46 17.81 1.11
C GLN A 328 -1.48 17.01 0.28
N HIS A 329 -2.21 16.08 0.91
CA HIS A 329 -3.26 15.32 0.22
C HIS A 329 -4.39 16.23 -0.32
N ALA A 330 -4.85 17.22 0.47
CA ALA A 330 -5.85 18.18 0.02
C ALA A 330 -5.40 19.01 -1.19
N ARG A 331 -4.13 19.43 -1.21
CA ARG A 331 -3.52 20.15 -2.35
C ARG A 331 -3.43 19.26 -3.58
N ALA A 332 -3.02 18.01 -3.41
CA ALA A 332 -2.94 17.06 -4.51
C ALA A 332 -4.32 16.81 -5.15
N LEU A 333 -5.34 16.64 -4.33
CA LEU A 333 -6.72 16.46 -4.80
C LEU A 333 -7.25 17.71 -5.54
N ARG A 334 -6.92 18.92 -5.06
CA ARG A 334 -7.26 20.17 -5.78
C ARG A 334 -6.53 20.29 -7.10
N ALA A 335 -5.23 20.03 -7.13
CA ALA A 335 -4.39 20.11 -8.31
C ALA A 335 -4.96 19.28 -9.47
N VAL A 336 -5.25 18.00 -9.23
CA VAL A 336 -5.80 17.12 -10.28
C VAL A 336 -7.25 17.45 -10.61
N GLY A 337 -8.06 17.90 -9.64
CA GLY A 337 -9.44 18.30 -9.89
C GLY A 337 -9.56 19.58 -10.73
N ALA A 338 -8.63 20.53 -10.56
CA ALA A 338 -8.58 21.77 -11.33
C ALA A 338 -8.05 21.55 -12.76
N GLY A 339 -7.17 20.56 -12.94
CA GLY A 339 -6.48 20.31 -14.20
C GLY A 339 -5.32 21.28 -14.44
N SER A 340 -4.56 21.03 -15.50
CA SER A 340 -3.44 21.89 -15.90
C SER A 340 -3.93 23.14 -16.64
N GLU A 341 -3.36 24.30 -16.33
CA GLU A 341 -3.60 25.55 -17.08
C GLU A 341 -2.75 25.65 -18.35
N VAL A 342 -1.65 24.88 -18.45
CA VAL A 342 -0.70 24.96 -19.58
C VAL A 342 -0.75 23.76 -20.52
N VAL A 343 -1.29 22.62 -20.06
CA VAL A 343 -1.41 21.39 -20.85
C VAL A 343 -2.89 21.08 -21.12
N ASP A 344 -3.33 21.37 -22.34
CA ASP A 344 -4.61 20.88 -22.86
C ASP A 344 -4.40 19.47 -23.47
N VAL A 345 -4.72 18.43 -22.69
CA VAL A 345 -4.48 17.03 -23.05
C VAL A 345 -5.13 16.68 -24.39
N GLU A 346 -6.41 17.03 -24.58
CA GLU A 346 -7.15 16.68 -25.78
C GLU A 346 -6.63 17.42 -27.01
N ALA A 347 -6.30 18.71 -26.84
CA ALA A 347 -5.83 19.51 -27.96
C ALA A 347 -4.40 19.12 -28.39
N TRP A 348 -3.58 18.59 -27.48
CA TRP A 348 -2.29 17.95 -27.81
C TRP A 348 -2.46 16.67 -28.62
N LEU A 349 -3.34 15.79 -28.17
CA LEU A 349 -3.60 14.50 -28.83
C LEU A 349 -4.23 14.68 -30.21
N LEU A 350 -5.11 15.66 -30.40
CA LEU A 350 -5.69 15.98 -31.70
C LEU A 350 -4.59 16.35 -32.71
N GLY A 351 -3.63 17.19 -32.30
CA GLY A 351 -2.50 17.58 -33.15
C GLY A 351 -1.62 16.40 -33.56
N SER A 352 -1.46 15.39 -32.68
CA SER A 352 -0.56 14.25 -32.93
C SER A 352 -1.00 13.34 -34.09
N THR A 353 -2.29 13.37 -34.43
CA THR A 353 -2.86 12.60 -35.54
C THR A 353 -2.52 13.19 -36.91
N SER A 354 -2.06 14.44 -36.95
CA SER A 354 -1.65 15.12 -38.18
C SER A 354 -0.24 14.69 -38.57
N GLY A 355 -0.15 13.58 -39.32
CA GLY A 355 1.02 13.02 -40.02
C GLY A 355 2.40 13.42 -39.48
N ALA A 356 3.11 12.47 -38.86
CA ALA A 356 4.43 12.69 -38.29
C ALA A 356 5.40 13.38 -39.28
N SER A 357 5.88 14.56 -38.91
CA SER A 357 7.00 15.18 -39.60
C SER A 357 8.25 14.37 -39.26
N SER A 358 8.87 13.73 -40.25
CA SER A 358 10.18 13.12 -40.03
C SER A 358 11.21 14.22 -39.74
N GLU A 359 11.95 14.09 -38.64
CA GLU A 359 13.20 14.84 -38.50
C GLU A 359 14.20 14.29 -39.53
N PRO A 360 15.01 15.16 -40.15
CA PRO A 360 16.01 14.72 -41.11
C PRO A 360 16.97 13.69 -40.48
N VAL A 361 17.10 12.53 -41.13
CA VAL A 361 17.88 11.37 -40.65
C VAL A 361 19.39 11.59 -40.84
N ALA A 362 20.15 10.95 -39.94
CA ALA A 362 21.56 11.10 -39.55
C ALA A 362 22.68 10.89 -40.60
N ASP A 363 22.48 11.23 -41.87
CA ASP A 363 23.57 11.24 -42.88
C ASP A 363 24.14 12.66 -43.08
N VAL A 364 24.39 13.36 -41.97
CA VAL A 364 24.78 14.77 -41.95
C VAL A 364 26.07 14.94 -41.17
N ALA A 365 27.08 15.56 -41.80
CA ALA A 365 28.24 16.09 -41.09
C ALA A 365 27.78 17.25 -40.18
N TRP A 366 27.44 16.92 -38.92
CA TRP A 366 26.91 17.88 -37.95
C TRP A 366 27.83 19.10 -37.78
N ASP A 367 29.13 18.86 -37.73
CA ASP A 367 30.17 19.90 -37.63
C ASP A 367 30.06 20.94 -38.75
N GLU A 368 29.96 20.51 -40.01
CA GLU A 368 29.83 21.43 -41.15
C GLU A 368 28.52 22.21 -41.11
N ARG A 369 27.45 21.58 -40.61
CA ARG A 369 26.14 22.22 -40.54
C ARG A 369 26.08 23.28 -39.44
N LEU A 370 26.61 22.98 -38.27
CA LEU A 370 26.70 23.92 -37.15
C LEU A 370 27.65 25.06 -37.49
N ALA A 371 28.83 24.78 -38.05
CA ALA A 371 29.79 25.80 -38.48
C ALA A 371 29.20 26.82 -39.47
N ARG A 372 28.37 26.38 -40.42
CA ARG A 372 27.67 27.29 -41.35
C ARG A 372 26.64 28.19 -40.66
N ILE A 373 26.04 27.74 -39.56
CA ILE A 373 25.09 28.56 -38.78
C ILE A 373 25.87 29.54 -37.90
N GLU A 374 26.97 29.10 -37.31
CA GLU A 374 27.88 29.94 -36.51
C GLU A 374 28.49 31.08 -37.32
N GLU A 375 28.93 30.83 -38.56
CA GLU A 375 29.45 31.88 -39.45
C GLU A 375 28.41 32.99 -39.67
N ARG A 376 27.13 32.63 -39.78
CA ARG A 376 26.03 33.61 -39.91
C ARG A 376 25.71 34.30 -38.58
N LEU A 377 25.75 33.57 -37.46
CA LEU A 377 25.61 34.15 -36.12
C LEU A 377 26.78 35.09 -35.77
N ALA A 378 27.95 34.94 -36.39
CA ALA A 378 29.04 35.90 -36.21
C ALA A 378 28.72 37.28 -36.83
N GLU A 379 27.84 37.32 -37.83
CA GLU A 379 27.34 38.57 -38.43
C GLU A 379 26.22 39.21 -37.60
N ASP A 380 25.33 38.39 -37.01
CA ASP A 380 24.25 38.81 -36.13
C ASP A 380 24.06 37.82 -34.96
N PRO A 381 24.76 38.01 -33.83
CA PRO A 381 24.74 37.07 -32.71
C PRO A 381 23.38 36.89 -32.03
N ASP A 382 22.52 37.89 -32.15
CA ASP A 382 21.22 37.95 -31.50
C ASP A 382 20.06 37.59 -32.46
N ASP A 383 20.34 37.15 -33.70
CA ASP A 383 19.31 36.67 -34.62
C ASP A 383 18.57 35.47 -33.98
N PRO A 384 17.28 35.63 -33.60
CA PRO A 384 16.58 34.60 -32.85
C PRO A 384 16.26 33.37 -33.71
N ASP A 385 16.09 33.53 -35.03
CA ASP A 385 15.80 32.41 -35.93
C ASP A 385 17.05 31.56 -36.17
N LEU A 386 18.22 32.19 -36.31
CA LEU A 386 19.50 31.49 -36.39
C LEU A 386 19.86 30.78 -35.09
N ASN A 387 19.61 31.41 -33.95
CA ASN A 387 19.84 30.78 -32.64
C ASN A 387 18.92 29.57 -32.41
N VAL A 388 17.63 29.65 -32.78
CA VAL A 388 16.71 28.49 -32.74
C VAL A 388 17.17 27.40 -33.72
N LEU A 389 17.61 27.77 -34.92
CA LEU A 389 18.12 26.81 -35.89
C LEU A 389 19.39 26.11 -35.38
N PHE A 390 20.32 26.86 -34.77
CA PHE A 390 21.51 26.31 -34.15
C PHE A 390 21.13 25.33 -33.04
N ALA A 391 20.32 25.76 -32.07
CA ALA A 391 19.88 24.93 -30.94
C ALA A 391 19.18 23.65 -31.39
N ARG A 392 18.33 23.72 -32.44
CA ARG A 392 17.67 22.54 -33.00
C ARG A 392 18.66 21.53 -33.60
N ASN A 393 19.68 22.00 -34.33
CA ASN A 393 20.69 21.12 -34.90
C ASN A 393 21.65 20.59 -33.83
N GLY A 394 22.00 21.41 -32.84
CA GLY A 394 22.79 20.99 -31.69
C GLY A 394 22.08 19.89 -30.88
N ARG A 395 20.76 19.98 -30.68
CA ARG A 395 19.97 18.89 -30.07
C ARG A 395 20.12 17.59 -30.85
N ALA A 396 19.96 17.63 -32.17
CA ALA A 396 20.09 16.44 -33.01
C ALA A 396 21.50 15.83 -32.91
N TYR A 397 22.54 16.67 -32.86
CA TYR A 397 23.91 16.23 -32.66
C TYR A 397 24.15 15.63 -31.27
N ALA A 398 23.63 16.26 -30.21
CA ALA A 398 23.72 15.75 -28.84
C ALA A 398 23.04 14.36 -28.70
N LEU A 399 21.87 14.16 -29.32
CA LEU A 399 21.21 12.85 -29.36
C LEU A 399 22.04 11.79 -30.11
N ASP A 400 22.72 12.18 -31.19
CA ASP A 400 23.61 11.30 -31.93
C ASP A 400 24.86 10.89 -31.12
N LEU A 401 25.45 11.84 -30.38
CA LEU A 401 26.52 11.57 -29.43
C LEU A 401 26.08 10.57 -28.36
N MET A 402 24.92 10.78 -27.74
CA MET A 402 24.37 9.86 -26.73
C MET A 402 24.18 8.45 -27.29
N ARG A 403 23.65 8.33 -28.51
CA ARG A 403 23.43 7.05 -29.20
C ARG A 403 24.74 6.33 -29.53
N THR A 404 25.81 7.08 -29.81
CA THR A 404 27.14 6.55 -30.16
C THR A 404 28.08 6.42 -28.94
N GLY A 405 27.59 6.73 -27.74
CA GLY A 405 28.37 6.67 -26.49
C GLY A 405 29.34 7.83 -26.28
N GLY A 406 29.21 8.92 -27.05
CA GLY A 406 29.93 10.17 -26.85
C GLY A 406 29.34 11.02 -25.72
N ASP A 407 30.15 11.95 -25.20
CA ASP A 407 29.72 12.92 -24.18
C ASP A 407 29.06 14.15 -24.85
N PRO A 408 27.76 14.38 -24.64
CA PRO A 408 27.04 15.49 -25.25
C PRO A 408 27.15 16.81 -24.47
N SER A 409 27.85 16.86 -23.33
CA SER A 409 27.75 17.97 -22.36
C SER A 409 28.03 19.34 -22.97
N PHE A 410 29.09 19.50 -23.76
CA PHE A 410 29.41 20.78 -24.42
C PHE A 410 28.35 21.18 -25.44
N VAL A 411 27.88 20.24 -26.26
CA VAL A 411 26.82 20.51 -27.24
C VAL A 411 25.54 20.91 -26.54
N LEU A 412 25.21 20.31 -25.40
CA LEU A 412 24.05 20.69 -24.59
C LEU A 412 24.18 22.11 -24.03
N GLU A 413 25.37 22.52 -23.58
CA GLU A 413 25.62 23.90 -23.14
C GLU A 413 25.45 24.90 -24.29
N ASP A 414 25.92 24.57 -25.49
CA ASP A 414 25.78 25.40 -26.69
C ASP A 414 24.30 25.52 -27.11
N VAL A 415 23.56 24.40 -27.10
CA VAL A 415 22.11 24.38 -27.36
C VAL A 415 21.36 25.25 -26.36
N ARG A 416 21.67 25.11 -25.06
CA ARG A 416 21.05 25.91 -24.00
C ARG A 416 21.34 27.39 -24.21
N SER A 417 22.59 27.75 -24.49
CA SER A 417 23.04 29.13 -24.67
C SER A 417 22.40 29.79 -25.89
N ALA A 418 22.32 29.08 -27.02
CA ALA A 418 21.65 29.58 -28.22
C ALA A 418 20.14 29.75 -28.00
N ALA A 419 19.48 28.77 -27.38
CA ALA A 419 18.07 28.87 -27.04
C ALA A 419 17.79 30.01 -26.03
N ASP A 420 18.71 30.28 -25.11
CA ASP A 420 18.64 31.41 -24.17
C ASP A 420 18.77 32.78 -24.87
N ARG A 421 19.68 32.91 -25.83
CA ARG A 421 19.75 34.13 -26.66
C ARG A 421 18.46 34.38 -27.43
N ALA A 422 17.91 33.34 -28.07
CA ALA A 422 16.67 33.46 -28.82
C ALA A 422 15.48 33.90 -27.94
N ARG A 423 15.32 33.34 -26.74
CA ARG A 423 14.25 33.76 -25.80
C ARG A 423 14.46 35.17 -25.24
N ASN A 424 15.70 35.64 -25.11
CA ASN A 424 15.96 36.99 -24.59
C ASN A 424 15.47 38.05 -25.59
N VAL A 425 15.48 37.70 -26.89
CA VAL A 425 14.90 38.53 -27.96
C VAL A 425 13.39 38.27 -28.14
N ARG A 426 12.95 37.00 -28.08
CA ARG A 426 11.55 36.58 -28.20
C ARG A 426 11.11 35.69 -27.02
N PRO A 427 10.70 36.28 -25.87
CA PRO A 427 10.39 35.51 -24.66
C PRO A 427 9.30 34.44 -24.81
N ASP A 428 8.36 34.68 -25.72
CA ASP A 428 7.22 33.80 -25.99
C ASP A 428 7.47 32.82 -27.16
N ASP A 429 8.71 32.71 -27.67
CA ASP A 429 9.06 31.74 -28.71
C ASP A 429 9.03 30.32 -28.13
N GLY A 430 7.99 29.56 -28.47
CA GLY A 430 7.79 28.21 -27.97
C GLY A 430 8.90 27.23 -28.33
N LEU A 431 9.50 27.34 -29.51
CA LEU A 431 10.58 26.46 -29.94
C LEU A 431 11.85 26.76 -29.17
N ALA A 432 12.19 28.05 -29.00
CA ALA A 432 13.32 28.46 -28.17
C ALA A 432 13.14 28.01 -26.71
N ASN A 433 11.94 28.18 -26.14
CA ASN A 433 11.62 27.71 -24.80
C ASN A 433 11.75 26.19 -24.67
N GLY A 434 11.23 25.42 -25.63
CA GLY A 434 11.33 23.96 -25.63
C GLY A 434 12.76 23.44 -25.73
N LEU A 435 13.59 24.00 -26.62
CA LEU A 435 15.00 23.58 -26.78
C LEU A 435 15.84 23.89 -25.54
N PHE A 436 15.59 25.02 -24.90
CA PHE A 436 16.23 25.33 -23.62
C PHE A 436 15.73 24.43 -22.50
N ALA A 437 14.43 24.13 -22.45
CA ALA A 437 13.86 23.24 -21.44
C ALA A 437 14.54 21.87 -21.50
N TRP A 438 14.60 21.31 -22.72
CA TRP A 438 15.26 20.04 -22.99
C TRP A 438 16.73 20.06 -22.60
N SER A 439 17.52 21.02 -23.08
CA SER A 439 18.96 21.09 -22.75
C SER A 439 19.23 21.32 -21.27
N SER A 440 18.41 22.13 -20.58
CA SER A 440 18.52 22.35 -19.13
C SER A 440 18.23 21.07 -18.34
N TYR A 441 17.23 20.30 -18.76
CA TYR A 441 16.91 19.01 -18.16
C TYR A 441 18.07 18.02 -18.31
N MET A 442 18.64 17.92 -19.51
CA MET A 442 19.80 17.05 -19.76
C MET A 442 21.05 17.45 -18.97
N LEU A 443 21.17 18.73 -18.61
CA LEU A 443 22.24 19.27 -17.76
C LEU A 443 21.91 19.23 -16.25
N GLY A 444 20.75 18.68 -15.86
CA GLY A 444 20.33 18.52 -14.46
C GLY A 444 19.73 19.76 -13.80
N ASP A 445 19.44 20.83 -14.55
CA ASP A 445 18.75 22.03 -14.06
C ASP A 445 17.22 21.88 -14.21
N PHE A 446 16.61 21.08 -13.34
CA PHE A 446 15.19 20.73 -13.41
C PHE A 446 14.25 21.92 -13.18
N ALA A 447 14.65 22.90 -12.37
CA ALA A 447 13.83 24.09 -12.10
C ALA A 447 13.70 24.95 -13.36
N SER A 448 14.82 25.27 -14.01
CA SER A 448 14.82 26.04 -15.26
C SER A 448 14.18 25.25 -16.40
N ALA A 449 14.37 23.92 -16.43
CA ALA A 449 13.73 23.04 -17.40
C ALA A 449 12.21 23.07 -17.29
N SER A 450 11.68 22.91 -16.06
CA SER A 450 10.23 22.90 -15.81
C SER A 450 9.58 24.22 -16.24
N GLU A 451 10.14 25.36 -15.80
CA GLU A 451 9.59 26.67 -16.14
C GLU A 451 9.61 26.94 -17.66
N ALA A 452 10.72 26.62 -18.33
CA ALA A 452 10.82 26.78 -19.78
C ALA A 452 9.87 25.84 -20.54
N ALA A 453 9.70 24.60 -20.08
CA ALA A 453 8.77 23.65 -20.68
C ALA A 453 7.33 24.18 -20.59
N ARG A 454 6.90 24.68 -19.42
CA ARG A 454 5.56 25.29 -19.22
C ARG A 454 5.28 26.40 -20.24
N ARG A 455 6.25 27.30 -20.46
CA ARG A 455 6.11 28.41 -21.44
C ARG A 455 6.01 27.92 -22.89
N SER A 456 6.61 26.78 -23.20
CA SER A 456 6.61 26.23 -24.56
C SER A 456 5.31 25.49 -24.94
N MET A 457 4.56 24.99 -23.96
CA MET A 457 3.48 24.00 -24.17
C MET A 457 2.45 24.43 -25.22
N ARG A 458 1.94 25.66 -25.11
CA ARG A 458 0.90 26.15 -26.02
C ARG A 458 1.39 26.27 -27.46
N ALA A 459 2.63 26.72 -27.65
CA ALA A 459 3.20 26.94 -28.97
C ALA A 459 3.64 25.62 -29.63
N LEU A 460 4.16 24.67 -28.84
CA LEU A 460 4.54 23.34 -29.33
C LEU A 460 3.36 22.43 -29.63
N GLN A 461 2.14 22.79 -29.24
CA GLN A 461 0.94 22.03 -29.57
C GLN A 461 0.74 21.86 -31.10
N ALA A 462 1.08 22.89 -31.90
CA ALA A 462 1.06 22.80 -33.36
C ALA A 462 2.14 21.87 -33.94
N TRP A 463 3.09 21.47 -33.11
CA TRP A 463 4.24 20.61 -33.41
C TRP A 463 4.14 19.27 -32.69
N SER A 464 2.97 18.92 -32.15
CA SER A 464 2.82 17.76 -31.26
C SER A 464 3.19 16.42 -31.91
N SER A 465 3.20 16.33 -33.24
CA SER A 465 3.67 15.15 -33.96
C SER A 465 5.20 15.06 -34.14
N THR A 466 5.97 16.01 -33.60
CA THR A 466 7.44 16.03 -33.71
C THR A 466 8.13 15.42 -32.47
N PRO A 467 9.30 14.78 -32.62
CA PRO A 467 10.08 14.26 -31.49
C PRO A 467 10.40 15.33 -30.43
N LEU A 468 10.76 16.55 -30.85
CA LEU A 468 11.05 17.66 -29.93
C LEU A 468 9.84 17.98 -29.04
N ALA A 469 8.64 18.04 -29.60
CA ALA A 469 7.45 18.37 -28.81
C ALA A 469 7.18 17.30 -27.74
N VAL A 470 7.35 16.01 -28.08
CA VAL A 470 7.21 14.89 -27.14
C VAL A 470 8.28 14.94 -26.05
N ASP A 471 9.54 15.21 -26.41
CA ASP A 471 10.63 15.36 -25.44
C ASP A 471 10.34 16.51 -24.46
N VAL A 472 9.75 17.61 -24.92
CA VAL A 472 9.44 18.74 -24.04
C VAL A 472 8.26 18.45 -23.11
N VAL A 473 7.26 17.68 -23.57
CA VAL A 473 6.20 17.15 -22.70
C VAL A 473 6.81 16.24 -21.63
N ASP A 474 7.75 15.37 -22.00
CA ASP A 474 8.46 14.49 -21.07
C ASP A 474 9.29 15.27 -20.04
N VAL A 475 10.00 16.32 -20.49
CA VAL A 475 10.71 17.24 -19.59
C VAL A 475 9.75 17.89 -18.61
N LEU A 476 8.60 18.39 -19.05
CA LEU A 476 7.60 18.98 -18.15
C LEU A 476 7.11 17.96 -17.11
N ALA A 477 6.81 16.74 -17.56
CA ALA A 477 6.33 15.65 -16.73
C ALA A 477 7.38 15.27 -15.66
N ASP A 478 8.59 14.91 -16.07
CA ASP A 478 9.63 14.38 -15.16
C ASP A 478 10.24 15.46 -14.26
N SER A 479 10.56 16.66 -14.80
CA SER A 479 11.08 17.74 -13.97
C SER A 479 10.06 18.21 -12.94
N GLY A 480 8.77 18.26 -13.32
CA GLY A 480 7.68 18.55 -12.40
C GLY A 480 7.56 17.51 -11.30
N ALA A 481 7.61 16.22 -11.64
CA ALA A 481 7.58 15.13 -10.68
C ALA A 481 8.74 15.20 -9.68
N ARG A 482 9.97 15.47 -10.15
CA ARG A 482 11.16 15.63 -9.29
C ARG A 482 11.02 16.76 -8.29
N LEU A 483 10.52 17.90 -8.73
CA LEU A 483 10.27 19.06 -7.87
C LEU A 483 9.16 18.76 -6.84
N VAL A 484 8.13 17.99 -7.22
CA VAL A 484 7.11 17.49 -6.26
C VAL A 484 7.75 16.55 -5.23
N TYR A 485 8.59 15.61 -5.65
CA TYR A 485 9.30 14.72 -4.71
C TYR A 485 10.23 15.48 -3.76
N GLU A 486 10.90 16.52 -4.25
CA GLU A 486 11.73 17.42 -3.44
C GLU A 486 10.88 18.15 -2.38
N GLN A 487 9.70 18.64 -2.76
CA GLN A 487 8.76 19.27 -1.82
C GLN A 487 8.26 18.29 -0.75
N LEU A 488 7.93 17.04 -1.14
CA LEU A 488 7.53 16.01 -0.18
C LEU A 488 8.67 15.67 0.80
N GLY A 489 9.88 15.45 0.28
CA GLY A 489 11.07 15.12 1.08
C GLY A 489 11.47 16.24 2.04
N ARG A 490 11.30 17.50 1.65
CA ARG A 490 11.53 18.67 2.50
C ARG A 490 10.35 19.03 3.41
N ARG A 491 9.25 18.28 3.36
CA ARG A 491 8.02 18.58 4.10
C ARG A 491 7.47 19.99 3.78
N GLU A 492 7.68 20.43 2.55
CA GLU A 492 7.21 21.72 2.05
C GLU A 492 5.77 21.62 1.53
N ALA A 493 5.18 22.81 1.33
CA ALA A 493 3.87 22.96 0.76
C ALA A 493 3.88 22.56 -0.72
N LEU A 494 3.09 21.53 -1.10
CA LEU A 494 2.98 21.11 -2.49
C LEU A 494 2.48 22.23 -3.40
N SER A 495 3.12 22.38 -4.56
CA SER A 495 2.69 23.29 -5.63
C SER A 495 1.59 22.63 -6.47
N GLU A 496 0.37 23.17 -6.39
CA GLU A 496 -0.79 22.60 -7.09
C GLU A 496 -0.61 22.67 -8.61
N ASN A 497 -0.11 23.79 -9.14
CA ASN A 497 0.13 23.96 -10.58
C ASN A 497 1.19 22.99 -11.11
N LEU A 498 2.28 22.79 -10.36
CA LEU A 498 3.36 21.88 -10.76
C LEU A 498 2.86 20.44 -10.89
N LEU A 499 2.09 19.99 -9.90
CA LEU A 499 1.50 18.65 -9.89
C LEU A 499 0.45 18.49 -10.99
N ALA A 500 -0.42 19.49 -11.19
CA ALA A 500 -1.43 19.46 -12.24
C ALA A 500 -0.80 19.41 -13.64
N ASP A 501 0.22 20.23 -13.89
CA ASP A 501 0.95 20.29 -15.16
C ASP A 501 1.70 18.98 -15.43
N SER A 502 2.38 18.43 -14.42
CA SER A 502 3.09 17.15 -14.54
C SER A 502 2.14 15.98 -14.78
N ALA A 503 1.02 15.90 -14.04
CA ALA A 503 0.01 14.86 -14.24
C ALA A 503 -0.62 14.91 -15.63
N ALA A 504 -0.97 16.11 -16.13
CA ALA A 504 -1.52 16.29 -17.47
C ALA A 504 -0.50 15.96 -18.57
N ALA A 505 0.77 16.36 -18.39
CA ALA A 505 1.85 16.00 -19.32
C ALA A 505 2.07 14.48 -19.40
N HIS A 506 2.04 13.78 -18.26
CA HIS A 506 2.08 12.32 -18.23
C HIS A 506 0.89 11.69 -18.95
N GLU A 507 -0.33 12.22 -18.79
CA GLU A 507 -1.50 11.71 -19.51
C GLU A 507 -1.34 11.88 -21.03
N VAL A 508 -0.79 13.01 -21.49
CA VAL A 508 -0.42 13.20 -22.90
C VAL A 508 0.54 12.10 -23.34
N LEU A 509 1.63 11.86 -22.61
CA LEU A 509 2.64 10.84 -22.98
C LEU A 509 2.04 9.43 -23.04
N ILE A 510 1.19 9.06 -22.08
CA ILE A 510 0.53 7.75 -22.05
C ILE A 510 -0.32 7.55 -23.31
N ARG A 511 -1.03 8.58 -23.78
CA ARG A 511 -1.94 8.49 -24.93
C ARG A 511 -1.26 8.80 -26.28
N HIS A 512 -0.15 9.52 -26.29
CA HIS A 512 0.52 10.01 -27.49
C HIS A 512 1.29 8.91 -28.22
N PRO A 513 1.19 8.72 -29.56
CA PRO A 513 1.81 7.60 -30.28
C PRO A 513 3.32 7.36 -30.06
N MET A 514 4.07 8.41 -29.74
CA MET A 514 5.52 8.34 -29.45
C MET A 514 5.87 8.16 -27.97
N GLY A 515 4.90 8.20 -27.05
CA GLY A 515 5.17 7.97 -25.64
C GLY A 515 5.58 6.52 -25.36
N THR A 516 6.16 6.27 -24.20
CA THR A 516 6.76 4.97 -23.84
C THR A 516 6.19 4.39 -22.56
N GLU A 517 6.34 3.08 -22.36
CA GLU A 517 5.95 2.42 -21.10
C GLU A 517 6.67 3.02 -19.88
N ALA A 518 7.94 3.44 -20.04
CA ALA A 518 8.70 4.06 -18.95
C ALA A 518 8.07 5.38 -18.46
N GLN A 519 7.57 6.20 -19.38
CA GLN A 519 6.89 7.46 -19.05
C GLN A 519 5.55 7.22 -18.33
N ALA A 520 4.84 6.13 -18.68
CA ALA A 520 3.65 5.71 -17.94
C ALA A 520 3.99 5.27 -16.51
N LEU A 521 5.08 4.54 -16.32
CA LEU A 521 5.54 4.14 -14.99
C LEU A 521 5.87 5.34 -14.10
N HIS A 522 6.53 6.38 -14.63
CA HIS A 522 6.80 7.61 -13.89
C HIS A 522 5.49 8.29 -13.45
N ALA A 523 4.47 8.29 -14.30
CA ALA A 523 3.14 8.79 -13.95
C ALA A 523 2.53 8.02 -12.77
N PHE A 524 2.62 6.68 -12.79
CA PHE A 524 2.06 5.84 -11.73
C PHE A 524 2.75 6.11 -10.40
N GLN A 525 4.07 6.28 -10.43
CA GLN A 525 4.87 6.58 -9.24
C GLN A 525 4.53 7.95 -8.66
N LEU A 526 4.43 8.99 -9.50
CA LEU A 526 4.06 10.34 -9.07
C LEU A 526 2.69 10.33 -8.39
N LEU A 527 1.68 9.81 -9.09
CA LEU A 527 0.30 9.79 -8.59
C LEU A 527 0.16 8.93 -7.33
N GLY A 528 0.92 7.84 -7.22
CA GLY A 528 0.98 7.02 -6.01
C GLY A 528 1.64 7.74 -4.83
N ALA A 529 2.71 8.49 -5.06
CA ALA A 529 3.45 9.19 -4.01
C ALA A 529 2.64 10.32 -3.34
N VAL A 530 1.71 10.94 -4.07
CA VAL A 530 0.77 11.95 -3.52
C VAL A 530 -0.61 11.37 -3.19
N ASP A 531 -0.72 10.03 -3.16
CA ASP A 531 -1.92 9.25 -2.81
C ASP A 531 -3.16 9.58 -3.65
N LEU A 532 -2.97 9.92 -4.93
CA LEU A 532 -4.02 10.18 -5.91
C LEU A 532 -4.50 8.88 -6.57
N ARG A 533 -5.12 8.00 -5.78
CA ARG A 533 -5.45 6.63 -6.19
C ARG A 533 -6.35 6.53 -7.43
N ALA A 534 -7.38 7.37 -7.53
CA ALA A 534 -8.28 7.39 -8.69
C ALA A 534 -7.54 7.78 -9.98
N ALA A 535 -6.75 8.86 -9.92
CA ALA A 535 -5.91 9.30 -11.03
C ALA A 535 -4.89 8.24 -11.44
N GLN A 536 -4.22 7.63 -10.46
CA GLN A 536 -3.25 6.56 -10.69
C GLN A 536 -3.88 5.38 -11.42
N ARG A 537 -5.07 4.94 -10.96
CA ARG A 537 -5.81 3.86 -11.62
C ARG A 537 -6.17 4.21 -13.05
N ARG A 538 -6.72 5.40 -13.30
CA ARG A 538 -7.06 5.85 -14.67
C ARG A 538 -5.82 5.84 -15.57
N ALA A 539 -4.69 6.37 -15.09
CA ALA A 539 -3.44 6.37 -15.86
C ALA A 539 -3.01 4.96 -16.25
N ILE A 540 -3.12 3.99 -15.33
CA ILE A 540 -2.82 2.58 -15.60
C ILE A 540 -3.81 1.98 -16.60
N GLU A 541 -5.09 2.28 -16.48
CA GLU A 541 -6.13 1.81 -17.43
C GLU A 541 -5.86 2.35 -18.85
N LEU A 542 -5.53 3.64 -18.99
CA LEU A 542 -5.11 4.25 -20.27
C LEU A 542 -3.84 3.59 -20.83
N ALA A 543 -2.87 3.28 -19.97
CA ALA A 543 -1.66 2.59 -20.40
C ALA A 543 -1.94 1.15 -20.85
N LEU A 544 -2.88 0.44 -20.21
CA LEU A 544 -3.31 -0.89 -20.64
C LEU A 544 -4.06 -0.88 -21.96
N GLU A 545 -4.88 0.15 -22.24
CA GLU A 545 -5.51 0.31 -23.54
C GLU A 545 -4.46 0.43 -24.66
N ARG A 546 -3.35 1.10 -24.38
CA ARG A 546 -2.26 1.30 -25.33
C ARG A 546 -1.29 0.12 -25.43
N TRP A 547 -0.91 -0.46 -24.30
CA TRP A 547 0.03 -1.57 -24.18
C TRP A 547 -0.64 -2.79 -23.54
N PRO A 548 -1.67 -3.38 -24.19
CA PRO A 548 -2.46 -4.46 -23.59
C PRO A 548 -1.66 -5.76 -23.41
N GLN A 549 -0.49 -5.88 -24.03
CA GLN A 549 0.39 -7.05 -23.89
C GLN A 549 1.53 -6.82 -22.88
N SER A 550 1.65 -5.63 -22.29
CA SER A 550 2.72 -5.32 -21.36
C SER A 550 2.47 -6.02 -20.02
N GLY A 551 3.33 -6.98 -19.69
CA GLY A 551 3.32 -7.64 -18.39
C GLY A 551 3.49 -6.65 -17.23
N THR A 552 4.27 -5.59 -17.44
CA THR A 552 4.51 -4.53 -16.46
C THR A 552 3.26 -3.67 -16.21
N MET A 553 2.52 -3.28 -17.26
CA MET A 553 1.26 -2.55 -17.06
C MET A 553 0.22 -3.41 -16.32
N HIS A 554 0.16 -4.70 -16.65
CA HIS A 554 -0.70 -5.65 -15.96
C HIS A 554 -0.31 -5.86 -14.49
N GLU A 555 0.98 -5.86 -14.16
CA GLU A 555 1.48 -5.94 -12.79
C GLU A 555 1.01 -4.75 -11.95
N TRP A 556 1.24 -3.52 -12.42
CA TRP A 556 0.75 -2.30 -11.77
C TRP A 556 -0.77 -2.30 -11.62
N TYR A 557 -1.48 -2.73 -12.65
CA TYR A 557 -2.94 -2.83 -12.62
C TYR A 557 -3.45 -3.83 -11.57
N ARG A 558 -2.83 -5.01 -11.46
CA ARG A 558 -3.20 -5.97 -10.40
C ARG A 558 -2.95 -5.37 -9.02
N TRP A 559 -1.81 -4.72 -8.83
CA TRP A 559 -1.46 -4.10 -7.54
C TRP A 559 -2.49 -3.03 -7.13
N VAL A 560 -2.82 -2.07 -8.02
CA VAL A 560 -3.80 -1.02 -7.67
C VAL A 560 -5.18 -1.60 -7.42
N VAL A 561 -5.65 -2.55 -8.23
CA VAL A 561 -6.98 -3.16 -8.04
C VAL A 561 -7.02 -3.96 -6.74
N LEU A 562 -5.96 -4.70 -6.40
CA LEU A 562 -5.90 -5.44 -5.14
C LEU A 562 -5.92 -4.51 -3.92
N ARG A 563 -5.16 -3.42 -3.96
CA ARG A 563 -5.13 -2.37 -2.91
C ARG A 563 -6.51 -1.71 -2.72
N ASP A 564 -7.18 -1.44 -3.83
CA ASP A 564 -8.36 -0.57 -3.89
C ASP A 564 -9.69 -1.31 -3.77
N GLU A 565 -9.79 -2.50 -4.36
CA GLU A 565 -11.01 -3.31 -4.40
C GLU A 565 -10.85 -4.72 -3.80
N GLY A 566 -9.64 -5.10 -3.39
CA GLY A 566 -9.38 -6.41 -2.80
C GLY A 566 -9.34 -7.56 -3.79
N PRO A 567 -9.24 -8.81 -3.29
CA PRO A 567 -9.18 -10.01 -4.14
C PRO A 567 -10.44 -10.14 -5.01
N ASP A 568 -11.62 -9.78 -4.51
CA ASP A 568 -12.86 -9.86 -5.29
C ASP A 568 -12.89 -8.88 -6.46
N GLY A 569 -12.40 -7.65 -6.26
CA GLY A 569 -12.25 -6.69 -7.35
C GLY A 569 -11.19 -7.13 -8.36
N LEU A 570 -10.10 -7.71 -7.89
CA LEU A 570 -9.05 -8.25 -8.75
C LEU A 570 -9.57 -9.37 -9.66
N LEU A 571 -10.34 -10.30 -9.12
CA LEU A 571 -10.95 -11.37 -9.92
C LEU A 571 -11.95 -10.82 -10.95
N ARG A 572 -12.82 -9.87 -10.57
CA ARG A 572 -13.74 -9.20 -11.51
C ARG A 572 -12.99 -8.45 -12.61
N ALA A 573 -11.90 -7.77 -12.27
CA ALA A 573 -11.07 -7.04 -13.22
C ALA A 573 -10.47 -7.94 -14.33
N TYR A 574 -10.31 -9.25 -14.05
CA TYR A 574 -9.72 -10.23 -14.95
C TYR A 574 -10.73 -11.28 -15.46
N ASP A 575 -12.06 -11.06 -15.29
CA ASP A 575 -13.13 -11.98 -15.72
C ASP A 575 -13.36 -12.10 -17.25
N GLY A 576 -12.39 -11.60 -18.04
CA GLY A 576 -12.29 -11.81 -19.48
C GLY A 576 -12.76 -10.64 -20.35
N ARG A 577 -13.63 -9.75 -19.88
CA ARG A 577 -14.13 -8.61 -20.69
C ARG A 577 -13.07 -7.52 -20.90
N ARG A 578 -12.24 -7.24 -19.89
CA ARG A 578 -11.16 -6.22 -19.96
C ARG A 578 -9.95 -6.66 -20.79
N LEU A 579 -9.85 -7.94 -21.15
CA LEU A 579 -8.70 -8.51 -21.87
C LEU A 579 -9.00 -8.75 -23.36
N ALA A 580 -10.00 -8.04 -23.90
CA ALA A 580 -10.33 -8.07 -25.32
C ALA A 580 -9.14 -7.55 -26.13
N GLY A 581 -8.79 -8.23 -27.23
CA GLY A 581 -7.64 -7.87 -28.07
C GLY A 581 -6.31 -8.52 -27.67
N ILE A 582 -6.19 -9.04 -26.44
CA ILE A 582 -5.03 -9.85 -26.01
C ILE A 582 -5.23 -11.29 -26.51
N ASP A 583 -4.14 -11.93 -26.97
CA ASP A 583 -4.18 -13.32 -27.38
C ASP A 583 -4.57 -14.24 -26.20
N ARG A 584 -5.11 -15.42 -26.53
CA ARG A 584 -5.65 -16.33 -25.51
C ARG A 584 -4.60 -16.74 -24.48
N ALA A 585 -3.36 -16.99 -24.89
CA ALA A 585 -2.32 -17.49 -23.99
C ALA A 585 -1.92 -16.41 -22.97
N GLN A 586 -1.65 -15.20 -23.44
CA GLN A 586 -1.35 -14.05 -22.57
C GLN A 586 -2.53 -13.72 -21.65
N ARG A 587 -3.76 -13.73 -22.17
CA ARG A 587 -4.97 -13.50 -21.38
C ARG A 587 -5.09 -14.48 -20.22
N SER A 588 -4.98 -15.77 -20.51
CA SER A 588 -5.02 -16.83 -19.50
C SER A 588 -3.87 -16.69 -18.51
N SER A 589 -2.66 -16.33 -18.96
CA SER A 589 -1.55 -16.08 -18.05
C SER A 589 -1.80 -14.92 -17.09
N PHE A 590 -2.28 -13.77 -17.57
CA PHE A 590 -2.57 -12.63 -16.70
C PHE A 590 -3.73 -12.90 -15.74
N ALA A 591 -4.78 -13.60 -16.18
CA ALA A 591 -5.89 -14.01 -15.32
C ALA A 591 -5.44 -15.01 -14.24
N GLY A 592 -4.58 -15.97 -14.61
CA GLY A 592 -3.98 -16.92 -13.66
C GLY A 592 -3.14 -16.23 -12.59
N LEU A 593 -2.32 -15.22 -12.96
CA LEU A 593 -1.57 -14.41 -12.01
C LEU A 593 -2.47 -13.59 -11.07
N ALA A 594 -3.55 -13.01 -11.60
CA ALA A 594 -4.51 -12.26 -10.79
C ALA A 594 -5.17 -13.16 -9.73
N LYS A 595 -5.54 -14.39 -10.10
CA LYS A 595 -6.08 -15.39 -9.18
C LYS A 595 -5.05 -15.86 -8.15
N LEU A 596 -3.78 -16.01 -8.54
CA LEU A 596 -2.70 -16.34 -7.61
C LEU A 596 -2.53 -15.27 -6.53
N GLN A 597 -2.45 -14.00 -6.93
CA GLN A 597 -2.32 -12.86 -5.99
C GLN A 597 -3.59 -12.69 -5.13
N ALA A 598 -4.77 -12.96 -5.69
CA ALA A 598 -6.01 -12.98 -4.91
C ALA A 598 -5.96 -14.07 -3.83
N ALA A 599 -5.45 -15.27 -4.16
CA ALA A 599 -5.29 -16.35 -3.19
C ALA A 599 -4.33 -15.96 -2.05
N GLU A 600 -3.16 -15.40 -2.39
CA GLU A 600 -2.16 -14.93 -1.41
C GLU A 600 -2.76 -13.87 -0.48
N ARG A 601 -3.47 -12.89 -1.04
CA ARG A 601 -4.17 -11.86 -0.25
C ARG A 601 -5.20 -12.48 0.70
N ARG A 602 -5.96 -13.48 0.26
CA ARG A 602 -6.94 -14.14 1.13
C ARG A 602 -6.31 -14.88 2.30
N ILE A 603 -5.09 -15.38 2.15
CA ILE A 603 -4.37 -15.98 3.27
C ILE A 603 -4.05 -14.91 4.32
N GLU A 604 -3.57 -13.74 3.88
CA GLU A 604 -3.36 -12.59 4.78
C GLU A 604 -4.68 -12.15 5.46
N GLU A 605 -5.81 -12.29 4.76
CA GLU A 605 -7.16 -12.00 5.27
C GLU A 605 -7.78 -13.17 6.08
N ARG A 606 -7.04 -14.26 6.31
CA ARG A 606 -7.47 -15.48 7.02
C ARG A 606 -8.69 -16.19 6.39
N ASP A 607 -8.87 -16.05 5.08
CA ASP A 607 -9.92 -16.70 4.26
C ASP A 607 -9.36 -17.90 3.49
N THR A 608 -8.91 -18.92 4.24
CA THR A 608 -8.22 -20.10 3.70
C THR A 608 -9.04 -20.86 2.66
N GLN A 609 -10.36 -20.95 2.84
CA GLN A 609 -11.23 -21.70 1.93
C GLN A 609 -11.26 -21.05 0.53
N ARG A 610 -11.47 -19.74 0.47
CA ARG A 610 -11.48 -19.04 -0.82
C ARG A 610 -10.08 -18.92 -1.40
N ALA A 611 -9.02 -18.87 -0.58
CA ALA A 611 -7.64 -18.94 -1.06
C ALA A 611 -7.34 -20.26 -1.80
N LEU A 612 -7.76 -21.41 -1.24
CA LEU A 612 -7.60 -22.73 -1.88
C LEU A 612 -8.31 -22.80 -3.25
N GLU A 613 -9.49 -22.21 -3.35
CA GLU A 613 -10.26 -22.14 -4.60
C GLU A 613 -9.59 -21.22 -5.62
N ASP A 614 -9.10 -20.05 -5.20
CA ASP A 614 -8.42 -19.10 -6.09
C ASP A 614 -7.10 -19.68 -6.62
N TYR A 615 -6.31 -20.39 -5.81
CA TYR A 615 -5.14 -21.12 -6.32
C TYR A 615 -5.51 -22.20 -7.34
N ARG A 616 -6.62 -22.92 -7.13
CA ARG A 616 -7.11 -23.94 -8.07
C ARG A 616 -7.47 -23.31 -9.41
N LEU A 617 -8.18 -22.19 -9.37
CA LEU A 617 -8.55 -21.42 -10.57
C LEU A 617 -7.31 -20.82 -11.25
N ALA A 618 -6.34 -20.33 -10.48
CA ALA A 618 -5.06 -19.81 -10.99
C ALA A 618 -4.31 -20.89 -11.79
N PHE A 619 -4.22 -22.10 -11.23
CA PHE A 619 -3.59 -23.24 -11.90
C PHE A 619 -4.24 -23.55 -13.25
N GLN A 620 -5.57 -23.57 -13.31
CA GLN A 620 -6.33 -23.87 -14.54
C GLN A 620 -6.06 -22.85 -15.64
N ASP A 621 -6.08 -21.56 -15.30
CA ASP A 621 -5.78 -20.50 -16.25
C ASP A 621 -4.32 -20.58 -16.74
N LEU A 622 -3.36 -20.87 -15.85
CA LEU A 622 -1.96 -21.02 -16.23
C LEU A 622 -1.73 -22.26 -17.10
N GLU A 623 -2.45 -23.36 -16.85
CA GLU A 623 -2.42 -24.56 -17.69
C GLU A 623 -2.92 -24.27 -19.11
N ASP A 624 -4.03 -23.54 -19.22
CA ASP A 624 -4.54 -23.04 -20.50
C ASP A 624 -3.51 -22.17 -21.23
N ALA A 625 -2.77 -21.33 -20.50
CA ALA A 625 -1.73 -20.48 -21.09
C ALA A 625 -0.56 -21.31 -21.65
N VAL A 626 -0.09 -22.32 -20.90
CA VAL A 626 0.97 -23.25 -21.33
C VAL A 626 0.55 -24.01 -22.59
N GLY A 627 -0.70 -24.48 -22.65
CA GLY A 627 -1.23 -25.19 -23.81
C GLY A 627 -1.40 -24.32 -25.06
N ALA A 628 -1.56 -23.00 -24.87
CA ALA A 628 -1.84 -22.07 -25.96
C ALA A 628 -0.59 -21.41 -26.58
N SER A 629 0.50 -21.20 -25.84
CA SER A 629 1.74 -20.62 -26.38
C SER A 629 3.01 -21.09 -25.69
N ALA A 630 4.01 -21.50 -26.48
CA ALA A 630 5.33 -21.84 -25.98
C ALA A 630 6.09 -20.64 -25.38
N SER A 631 5.89 -19.42 -25.92
CA SER A 631 6.58 -18.21 -25.42
C SER A 631 6.13 -17.80 -24.02
N VAL A 632 4.90 -18.17 -23.64
CA VAL A 632 4.34 -17.94 -22.29
C VAL A 632 4.57 -19.17 -21.40
N GLY A 633 4.89 -20.32 -21.99
CA GLY A 633 4.87 -21.61 -21.30
C GLY A 633 5.91 -21.78 -20.18
N SER A 634 7.11 -21.21 -20.29
CA SER A 634 8.10 -21.26 -19.20
C SER A 634 7.66 -20.42 -18.01
N PHE A 635 7.21 -19.19 -18.29
CA PHE A 635 6.68 -18.27 -17.31
C PHE A 635 5.43 -18.84 -16.61
N ALA A 636 4.44 -19.32 -17.36
CA ALA A 636 3.22 -19.89 -16.77
C ALA A 636 3.50 -21.15 -15.92
N ARG A 637 4.43 -22.02 -16.33
CA ARG A 637 4.86 -23.17 -15.52
C ARG A 637 5.49 -22.77 -14.19
N TRP A 638 6.25 -21.68 -14.16
CA TRP A 638 6.79 -21.12 -12.91
C TRP A 638 5.67 -20.84 -11.92
N TYR A 639 4.61 -20.15 -12.35
CA TYR A 639 3.48 -19.81 -11.47
C TYR A 639 2.56 -21.01 -11.17
N GLN A 640 2.50 -22.02 -12.04
CA GLN A 640 1.81 -23.28 -11.72
C GLN A 640 2.46 -23.98 -10.53
N ALA A 641 3.80 -24.03 -10.49
CA ALA A 641 4.53 -24.60 -9.37
C ALA A 641 4.23 -23.84 -8.08
N GLN A 642 4.29 -22.49 -8.10
CA GLN A 642 3.94 -21.67 -6.93
C GLN A 642 2.50 -21.89 -6.46
N ALA A 643 1.52 -21.93 -7.37
CA ALA A 643 0.12 -22.18 -7.01
C ALA A 643 -0.09 -23.54 -6.33
N ARG A 644 0.62 -24.59 -6.80
CA ARG A 644 0.57 -25.94 -6.20
C ARG A 644 1.24 -25.96 -4.83
N ALA A 645 2.41 -25.32 -4.69
CA ALA A 645 3.09 -25.19 -3.40
C ALA A 645 2.23 -24.44 -2.38
N GLY A 646 1.61 -23.31 -2.76
CA GLY A 646 0.70 -22.56 -1.91
C GLY A 646 -0.49 -23.41 -1.41
N ARG A 647 -1.12 -24.20 -2.30
CA ARG A 647 -2.18 -25.14 -1.90
C ARG A 647 -1.68 -26.23 -0.97
N ALA A 648 -0.52 -26.81 -1.24
CA ALA A 648 0.08 -27.83 -0.38
C ALA A 648 0.31 -27.29 1.04
N ARG A 649 0.78 -26.04 1.16
CA ARG A 649 0.98 -25.36 2.43
C ARG A 649 -0.33 -25.17 3.20
N LEU A 650 -1.39 -24.69 2.56
CA LEU A 650 -2.70 -24.53 3.19
C LEU A 650 -3.31 -25.87 3.62
N PHE A 651 -3.13 -26.93 2.83
CA PHE A 651 -3.55 -28.27 3.24
C PHE A 651 -2.78 -28.77 4.46
N LEU A 652 -1.45 -28.58 4.48
CA LEU A 652 -0.62 -28.90 5.63
C LEU A 652 -1.09 -28.18 6.91
N GLU A 653 -1.30 -26.86 6.83
CA GLU A 653 -1.77 -26.04 7.97
C GLU A 653 -3.15 -26.47 8.50
N SER A 654 -3.99 -27.05 7.63
CA SER A 654 -5.29 -27.63 8.01
C SER A 654 -5.25 -29.11 8.43
N GLY A 655 -4.06 -29.72 8.56
CA GLY A 655 -3.90 -31.14 8.93
C GLY A 655 -4.26 -32.14 7.83
N ARG A 656 -4.45 -31.68 6.59
CA ARG A 656 -4.85 -32.48 5.42
C ARG A 656 -3.63 -33.02 4.68
N LEU A 657 -2.93 -33.96 5.33
CA LEU A 657 -1.61 -34.44 4.88
C LEU A 657 -1.65 -35.14 3.50
N ASP A 658 -2.73 -35.85 3.17
CA ASP A 658 -2.86 -36.52 1.87
C ASP A 658 -2.92 -35.52 0.71
N GLU A 659 -3.74 -34.48 0.85
CA GLU A 659 -3.86 -33.43 -0.14
C GLU A 659 -2.59 -32.57 -0.22
N ALA A 660 -1.94 -32.30 0.91
CA ALA A 660 -0.66 -31.60 0.94
C ALA A 660 0.43 -32.37 0.16
N LEU A 661 0.54 -33.67 0.40
CA LEU A 661 1.47 -34.56 -0.31
C LEU A 661 1.17 -34.61 -1.81
N ALA A 662 -0.11 -34.74 -2.20
CA ALA A 662 -0.50 -34.81 -3.60
C ALA A 662 -0.14 -33.51 -4.36
N GLU A 663 -0.45 -32.35 -3.78
CA GLU A 663 -0.17 -31.05 -4.41
C GLU A 663 1.33 -30.78 -4.53
N ILE A 664 2.13 -31.10 -3.50
CA ILE A 664 3.57 -30.84 -3.55
C ILE A 664 4.30 -31.79 -4.49
N LEU A 665 3.89 -33.06 -4.59
CA LEU A 665 4.44 -33.97 -5.59
C LEU A 665 4.16 -33.46 -7.01
N LEU A 666 2.95 -32.97 -7.28
CA LEU A 666 2.60 -32.36 -8.57
C LEU A 666 3.43 -31.10 -8.85
N CYS A 667 3.67 -30.25 -7.85
CA CYS A 667 4.55 -29.08 -7.97
C CYS A 667 5.95 -29.43 -8.51
N PHE A 668 6.55 -30.52 -8.02
CA PHE A 668 7.90 -30.94 -8.42
C PHE A 668 7.93 -31.77 -9.72
N THR A 669 6.80 -31.92 -10.41
CA THR A 669 6.78 -32.43 -11.80
C THR A 669 7.10 -31.36 -12.83
N PHE A 670 7.02 -30.08 -12.45
CA PHE A 670 7.43 -28.98 -13.32
C PHE A 670 8.95 -28.82 -13.27
N GLU A 671 9.64 -28.98 -14.40
CA GLU A 671 11.07 -28.66 -14.52
C GLU A 671 11.23 -27.14 -14.59
N THR A 672 11.36 -26.47 -13.44
CA THR A 672 11.39 -25.01 -13.35
C THR A 672 12.29 -24.52 -12.20
N PRO A 673 13.00 -23.37 -12.36
CA PRO A 673 13.74 -22.75 -11.25
C PRO A 673 12.84 -22.25 -10.11
N ALA A 674 11.51 -22.20 -10.32
CA ALA A 674 10.54 -21.72 -9.32
C ALA A 674 10.64 -22.44 -7.96
N HIS A 675 11.16 -23.67 -7.93
CA HIS A 675 11.26 -24.45 -6.69
C HIS A 675 12.12 -23.80 -5.61
N ASP A 676 13.06 -22.94 -6.03
CA ASP A 676 14.04 -22.28 -5.19
C ASP A 676 13.83 -20.77 -5.06
N GLU A 677 12.83 -20.23 -5.76
CA GLU A 677 12.45 -18.82 -5.70
C GLU A 677 11.27 -18.63 -4.74
N PRO A 678 11.32 -17.60 -3.86
CA PRO A 678 10.23 -17.31 -2.96
C PRO A 678 8.99 -16.82 -3.73
N ASP A 679 7.81 -17.20 -3.24
CA ASP A 679 6.54 -16.59 -3.65
C ASP A 679 6.39 -15.15 -3.09
N ALA A 680 5.23 -14.52 -3.30
CA ALA A 680 4.99 -13.17 -2.79
C ALA A 680 4.97 -13.10 -1.24
N ARG A 681 4.89 -14.25 -0.57
CA ARG A 681 4.92 -14.38 0.90
C ARG A 681 6.32 -14.75 1.42
N GLY A 682 7.31 -14.81 0.55
CA GLY A 682 8.68 -15.16 0.92
C GLY A 682 8.91 -16.67 1.10
N VAL A 683 7.94 -17.53 0.78
CA VAL A 683 8.02 -18.98 0.99
C VAL A 683 8.41 -19.68 -0.31
N ARG A 684 9.39 -20.56 -0.26
CA ARG A 684 9.82 -21.35 -1.42
C ARG A 684 9.03 -22.66 -1.51
N PRO A 685 8.73 -23.18 -2.71
CA PRO A 685 8.16 -24.52 -2.84
C PRO A 685 8.96 -25.62 -2.13
N ARG A 686 10.29 -25.52 -2.13
CA ARG A 686 11.16 -26.46 -1.41
C ARG A 686 11.03 -26.39 0.12
N GLU A 687 10.73 -25.23 0.68
CA GLU A 687 10.44 -25.08 2.12
C GLU A 687 9.10 -25.73 2.47
N THR A 688 8.09 -25.53 1.63
CA THR A 688 6.80 -26.25 1.77
C THR A 688 6.99 -27.76 1.65
N LEU A 689 7.83 -28.24 0.72
CA LEU A 689 8.15 -29.66 0.59
C LEU A 689 8.78 -30.23 1.86
N ARG A 690 9.76 -29.54 2.46
CA ARG A 690 10.37 -29.95 3.73
C ARG A 690 9.33 -29.99 4.86
N ALA A 691 8.48 -28.95 4.97
CA ALA A 691 7.44 -28.90 5.97
C ALA A 691 6.42 -30.06 5.83
N VAL A 692 6.00 -30.39 4.61
CA VAL A 692 5.11 -31.54 4.36
C VAL A 692 5.80 -32.85 4.72
N ARG A 693 7.06 -33.03 4.34
CA ARG A 693 7.85 -34.21 4.69
C ARG A 693 7.95 -34.38 6.21
N ASP A 694 8.32 -33.33 6.92
CA ASP A 694 8.53 -33.38 8.37
C ASP A 694 7.22 -33.70 9.10
N ALA A 695 6.08 -33.16 8.64
CA ALA A 695 4.77 -33.50 9.16
C ALA A 695 4.34 -34.95 8.86
N LEU A 696 4.70 -35.50 7.70
CA LEU A 696 4.47 -36.92 7.37
C LEU A 696 5.29 -37.84 8.29
N LEU A 697 6.54 -37.49 8.57
CA LEU A 697 7.38 -38.22 9.52
C LEU A 697 6.80 -38.19 10.94
N ALA A 698 6.36 -37.01 11.40
CA ALA A 698 5.70 -36.86 12.70
C ALA A 698 4.42 -37.69 12.80
N ALA A 699 3.71 -37.89 11.68
CA ALA A 699 2.52 -38.73 11.59
C ALA A 699 2.81 -40.24 11.39
N GLY A 700 4.08 -40.68 11.37
CA GLY A 700 4.45 -42.08 11.17
C GLY A 700 4.24 -42.60 9.74
N ARG A 701 4.36 -41.71 8.74
CA ARG A 701 4.17 -42.03 7.30
C ARG A 701 5.51 -42.02 6.56
N GLU A 702 6.45 -42.87 6.95
CA GLU A 702 7.82 -42.81 6.42
C GLU A 702 7.91 -43.09 4.92
N SER A 703 7.05 -43.95 4.37
CA SER A 703 7.01 -44.23 2.93
C SER A 703 6.67 -43.00 2.09
N ASP A 704 5.76 -42.17 2.61
CA ASP A 704 5.30 -40.97 1.92
C ASP A 704 6.33 -39.85 2.03
N ALA A 705 6.96 -39.71 3.21
CA ALA A 705 8.09 -38.80 3.40
C ALA A 705 9.27 -39.17 2.49
N ALA A 706 9.59 -40.46 2.35
CA ALA A 706 10.65 -40.95 1.46
C ALA A 706 10.39 -40.61 -0.03
N ALA A 707 9.13 -40.47 -0.44
CA ALA A 707 8.79 -40.06 -1.80
C ALA A 707 9.19 -38.60 -2.11
N LEU A 708 9.32 -37.76 -1.08
CA LEU A 708 9.73 -36.35 -1.18
C LEU A 708 11.25 -36.17 -1.16
N GLU A 709 12.01 -37.10 -0.58
CA GLU A 709 13.47 -36.99 -0.39
C GLU A 709 14.24 -36.71 -1.68
N ARG A 710 13.81 -37.28 -2.80
CA ARG A 710 14.43 -37.04 -4.13
C ARG A 710 14.36 -35.59 -4.61
N TYR A 711 13.54 -34.76 -3.96
CA TYR A 711 13.32 -33.35 -4.30
C TYR A 711 13.79 -32.39 -3.19
N VAL A 712 14.28 -32.89 -2.05
CA VAL A 712 14.69 -32.03 -0.92
C VAL A 712 15.93 -31.23 -1.28
N GLU A 713 16.92 -31.88 -1.89
CA GLU A 713 18.15 -31.22 -2.34
C GLU A 713 17.95 -30.63 -3.75
N PRO A 714 18.46 -29.42 -4.03
CA PRO A 714 18.53 -28.96 -5.41
C PRO A 714 19.36 -29.97 -6.20
N PRO A 715 18.98 -30.26 -7.46
CA PRO A 715 19.86 -31.06 -8.30
C PRO A 715 21.23 -30.41 -8.25
N GLN A 716 22.26 -31.15 -7.79
CA GLN A 716 23.63 -30.66 -7.81
C GLN A 716 23.86 -30.16 -9.22
N ALA A 717 24.15 -28.85 -9.37
CA ALA A 717 24.41 -28.25 -10.66
C ALA A 717 25.53 -29.09 -11.27
N ALA A 718 25.18 -30.00 -12.17
CA ALA A 718 26.07 -31.07 -12.60
C ALA A 718 27.16 -30.40 -13.42
N ASP A 719 28.27 -30.02 -12.77
CA ASP A 719 29.42 -29.25 -13.27
C ASP A 719 29.15 -28.65 -14.65
N ALA A 720 28.16 -27.76 -14.72
CA ALA A 720 27.78 -27.15 -15.98
C ALA A 720 28.94 -26.22 -16.27
N GLU A 721 29.88 -26.70 -17.09
CA GLU A 721 30.95 -25.87 -17.66
C GLU A 721 30.27 -24.57 -18.07
N PRO A 722 30.71 -23.41 -17.53
CA PRO A 722 30.06 -22.16 -17.81
C PRO A 722 30.02 -22.03 -19.32
N ALA A 723 28.82 -22.05 -19.89
CA ALA A 723 28.64 -21.86 -21.32
C ALA A 723 29.35 -20.54 -21.64
N GLU A 724 30.42 -20.61 -22.44
CA GLU A 724 31.11 -19.43 -22.95
C GLU A 724 30.02 -18.55 -23.57
N GLN A 725 29.73 -17.43 -22.89
CA GLN A 725 28.77 -16.45 -23.36
C GLN A 725 29.41 -15.70 -24.51
N ASP A 726 29.11 -16.12 -25.74
CA ASP A 726 29.30 -15.34 -26.97
C ASP A 726 28.18 -14.32 -27.17
#